data_AF-A0A939ZZF3-F1
#
_entry.id   AF-A0A939ZZF3-F1
#
_cell.length_a   1.000
_cell.length_b   1.000
_cell.length_c   1.000
_cell.angle_alpha   90.00
_cell.angle_beta   90.00
_cell.angle_gamma   90.00
#
_symmetry.space_group_name_H-M   'P 1'
#
loop_
_entity.id
_entity.type
_entity.pdbx_description
1 polymer ?
#
loop_
_entity_poly.entity_id
_entity_poly.type
_entity_poly.pdbx_seq_one_letter_code
_entity_poly.pdbx_strand_id
1 'polypeptide(L)'
;MTRTKKLLAVLVTVLMLLSVLPTLALAESAGLKLDEVLTEKHWQKVWAPLNKVEAEMISAGATPAECTMAVYKAALENPMIDEGSIADLDDNGFSFTSQGMHGGYDYKIRHIPHVSSIDDEMLETIVEVAAIKAEATRASNCPTSPNVLLVGPWYSQDSSFTDQYKDEADALASDLGGACTKITNSNAYGTNIAAGHVNKGIVIYDSHGASYSGTSYIQICTSTSLTSSDYSNGWAYNGGSWWGIDGRYVKNYCGGTLSNCMVWMAMCEGMKLSGHGVTGTALLEAGAGVVYGYSQSVSFTGDYAYEEYFWNRMREGYTVAEAFAAMTSTLGNWDPAYSTSSGRAWPVVMSPQDPFPSNPDSHQTVYSNWTMFNIEPVALQGISLSPASSDIVPGGTANLTLTVNPSDANCYEVAWSSSAPSVASVSGNNKSAVVTGVSAGSAVITATATDTETGAVFTATSSVTVHNGYVYTCYQPVNTVETDIEYLIGYNNGGSVYLLMNYNPNPISGNNYYYSYNSNYYGYGIKAVLDSDGNVIGVDNSTYAAATTDHVEWKFISNGDYYLIQSGYQSGYYLRVWSNSSYSDLYPASGTSYATNWQWNSSNKRLSYYVSSSLTKYASFLAAAGNYSNFFKADTATASVQLYKKVTTSVIQDDPVLHTVTFVDHDGTVLSTQQVQHGSAAVAPTVPGWEGHAFTGWDVDFSNVTTDLTVTAQYSVLSYDLMITYVYADGGQAAQPYVQSYEYGASYCVESPSIMGYTADIPVVEGVMGASNVNVTVTYTADSHTLTINYVFAEGGQAAQPHVETVLCGASYSVASPEIEGYTPDIAVVEGVMGAEDVTVIVVYTADAPAILLGDVDGNGVVDSADALMLLRYSMGVITTMPRMDNADFDGNGSIDSSDALQVLRYSMSH
;
A
#
# COMPACT_ATOMS: atom_id res chain seq x y z
N MET A 1 34.88 -30.98 -109.24
CA MET A 1 33.57 -31.53 -108.84
C MET A 1 33.48 -31.78 -107.31
N THR A 2 34.07 -30.93 -106.46
CA THR A 2 34.31 -31.27 -105.03
C THR A 2 33.96 -30.17 -104.02
N ARG A 3 33.74 -28.91 -104.43
CA ARG A 3 33.31 -27.82 -103.52
C ARG A 3 31.79 -27.72 -103.36
N THR A 4 31.03 -27.96 -104.41
CA THR A 4 29.55 -27.87 -104.40
C THR A 4 28.89 -29.00 -103.60
N LYS A 5 29.50 -30.19 -103.56
CA LYS A 5 28.99 -31.33 -102.76
C LYS A 5 29.21 -31.16 -101.24
N LYS A 6 30.27 -30.45 -100.83
CA LYS A 6 30.52 -30.15 -99.41
C LYS A 6 29.59 -29.06 -98.88
N LEU A 7 29.27 -28.05 -99.70
CA LEU A 7 28.30 -27.03 -99.32
C LEU A 7 26.88 -27.61 -99.21
N LEU A 8 26.49 -28.48 -100.13
CA LEU A 8 25.17 -29.11 -100.12
C LEU A 8 25.02 -30.10 -98.96
N ALA A 9 26.08 -30.84 -98.60
CA ALA A 9 26.07 -31.72 -97.43
C ALA A 9 25.91 -30.91 -96.12
N VAL A 10 26.63 -29.80 -95.96
CA VAL A 10 26.49 -28.94 -94.78
C VAL A 10 25.11 -28.30 -94.71
N LEU A 11 24.55 -27.85 -95.83
CA LEU A 11 23.20 -27.29 -95.89
C LEU A 11 22.12 -28.32 -95.55
N VAL A 12 22.25 -29.57 -96.00
CA VAL A 12 21.31 -30.66 -95.65
C VAL A 12 21.45 -31.04 -94.16
N THR A 13 22.66 -31.08 -93.60
CA THR A 13 22.86 -31.35 -92.17
C THR A 13 22.31 -30.22 -91.30
N VAL A 14 22.49 -28.95 -91.72
CA VAL A 14 21.93 -27.77 -91.01
C VAL A 14 20.39 -27.74 -91.12
N LEU A 15 19.82 -28.11 -92.27
CA LEU A 15 18.36 -28.25 -92.44
C LEU A 15 17.78 -29.42 -91.62
N MET A 16 18.49 -30.55 -91.50
CA MET A 16 18.08 -31.65 -90.62
C MET A 16 18.18 -31.27 -89.14
N LEU A 17 19.23 -30.55 -88.72
CA LEU A 17 19.36 -30.00 -87.36
C LEU A 17 18.29 -28.94 -87.05
N LEU A 18 17.94 -28.08 -88.01
CA LEU A 18 16.85 -27.09 -87.88
C LEU A 18 15.45 -27.73 -87.87
N SER A 19 15.26 -28.91 -88.45
CA SER A 19 14.00 -29.65 -88.38
C SER A 19 13.79 -30.44 -87.07
N VAL A 20 14.86 -30.66 -86.29
CA VAL A 20 14.82 -31.41 -85.02
C VAL A 20 14.70 -30.49 -83.79
N LEU A 21 15.10 -29.22 -83.92
CA LEU A 21 15.01 -28.20 -82.87
C LEU A 21 13.58 -27.84 -82.42
N PRO A 22 12.56 -27.75 -83.31
CA PRO A 22 11.17 -27.54 -82.88
C PRO A 22 10.58 -28.77 -82.21
N THR A 23 11.01 -29.98 -82.59
CA THR A 23 10.48 -31.24 -82.03
C THR A 23 11.07 -31.62 -80.69
N LEU A 24 12.35 -31.29 -80.39
CA LEU A 24 12.88 -31.43 -79.03
C LEU A 24 12.35 -30.35 -78.09
N ALA A 25 12.22 -29.09 -78.53
CA ALA A 25 11.60 -28.04 -77.71
C ALA A 25 10.10 -28.27 -77.48
N LEU A 26 9.37 -28.87 -78.44
CA LEU A 26 7.98 -29.33 -78.20
C LEU A 26 7.92 -30.58 -77.34
N ALA A 27 8.86 -31.53 -77.42
CA ALA A 27 8.87 -32.72 -76.57
C ALA A 27 9.28 -32.41 -75.13
N GLU A 28 10.16 -31.43 -74.92
CA GLU A 28 10.62 -30.97 -73.60
C GLU A 28 9.58 -30.02 -72.98
N SER A 29 8.96 -29.11 -73.75
CA SER A 29 7.82 -28.30 -73.25
C SER A 29 6.50 -29.07 -73.11
N ALA A 30 6.26 -30.10 -73.93
CA ALA A 30 5.14 -31.02 -73.72
C ALA A 30 5.43 -32.03 -72.61
N GLY A 31 6.70 -32.41 -72.39
CA GLY A 31 7.13 -33.20 -71.23
C GLY A 31 6.99 -32.42 -69.92
N LEU A 32 7.43 -31.16 -69.89
CA LEU A 32 7.29 -30.26 -68.74
C LEU A 32 5.82 -29.90 -68.45
N LYS A 33 5.00 -29.64 -69.47
CA LYS A 33 3.54 -29.45 -69.30
C LYS A 33 2.82 -30.73 -68.89
N LEU A 34 3.31 -31.89 -69.34
CA LEU A 34 2.76 -33.18 -68.93
C LEU A 34 3.12 -33.46 -67.48
N ASP A 35 4.35 -33.20 -67.04
CA ASP A 35 4.78 -33.36 -65.65
C ASP A 35 4.04 -32.37 -64.72
N GLU A 36 3.83 -31.12 -65.12
CA GLU A 36 3.06 -30.11 -64.36
C GLU A 36 1.56 -30.49 -64.22
N VAL A 37 0.92 -30.99 -65.30
CA VAL A 37 -0.46 -31.51 -65.27
C VAL A 37 -0.57 -32.86 -64.53
N LEU A 38 0.49 -33.68 -64.57
CA LEU A 38 0.56 -34.94 -63.84
C LEU A 38 0.70 -34.70 -62.34
N THR A 39 1.48 -33.70 -61.92
CA THR A 39 1.62 -33.26 -60.52
C THR A 39 0.33 -32.68 -59.97
N GLU A 40 -0.37 -31.83 -60.74
CA GLU A 40 -1.70 -31.30 -60.37
C GLU A 40 -2.74 -32.42 -60.25
N LYS A 41 -2.81 -33.33 -61.23
CA LYS A 41 -3.70 -34.51 -61.16
C LYS A 41 -3.32 -35.48 -60.06
N HIS A 42 -2.05 -35.52 -59.67
CA HIS A 42 -1.54 -36.35 -58.58
C HIS A 42 -2.07 -35.81 -57.25
N TRP A 43 -1.90 -34.50 -56.99
CA TRP A 43 -2.42 -33.86 -55.78
C TRP A 43 -3.95 -33.88 -55.67
N GLN A 44 -4.68 -33.67 -56.76
CA GLN A 44 -6.15 -33.83 -56.74
C GLN A 44 -6.59 -35.24 -56.34
N LYS A 45 -5.83 -36.27 -56.73
CA LYS A 45 -6.11 -37.66 -56.33
C LYS A 45 -5.70 -37.95 -54.88
N VAL A 46 -4.61 -37.34 -54.40
CA VAL A 46 -4.20 -37.41 -52.99
C VAL A 46 -5.26 -36.79 -52.09
N TRP A 47 -5.80 -35.62 -52.46
CA TRP A 47 -6.73 -34.86 -51.64
C TRP A 47 -8.21 -35.30 -51.74
N ALA A 48 -8.66 -35.85 -52.86
CA ALA A 48 -10.04 -36.28 -53.03
C ALA A 48 -10.58 -37.20 -51.89
N PRO A 49 -9.88 -38.25 -51.43
CA PRO A 49 -10.34 -39.07 -50.32
C PRO A 49 -10.29 -38.33 -48.98
N LEU A 50 -9.32 -37.42 -48.77
CA LEU A 50 -9.17 -36.65 -47.54
C LEU A 50 -10.30 -35.62 -47.39
N ASN A 51 -10.56 -34.84 -48.45
CA ASN A 51 -11.66 -33.87 -48.51
C ASN A 51 -13.03 -34.54 -48.33
N LYS A 52 -13.19 -35.77 -48.83
CA LYS A 52 -14.43 -36.53 -48.65
C LYS A 52 -14.67 -36.88 -47.18
N VAL A 53 -13.64 -37.38 -46.48
CA VAL A 53 -13.73 -37.73 -45.06
C VAL A 53 -13.94 -36.47 -44.21
N GLU A 54 -13.26 -35.37 -44.53
CA GLU A 54 -13.47 -34.07 -43.90
C GLU A 54 -14.93 -33.62 -44.01
N ALA A 55 -15.50 -33.61 -45.23
CA ALA A 55 -16.89 -33.22 -45.47
C ALA A 55 -17.93 -34.12 -44.77
N GLU A 56 -17.68 -35.43 -44.70
CA GLU A 56 -18.54 -36.38 -43.97
C GLU A 56 -18.51 -36.13 -42.46
N MET A 57 -17.34 -35.84 -41.89
CA MET A 57 -17.17 -35.54 -40.47
C MET A 57 -17.80 -34.21 -40.08
N ILE A 58 -17.66 -33.18 -40.93
CA ILE A 58 -18.32 -31.88 -40.75
C ILE A 58 -19.85 -32.05 -40.79
N SER A 59 -20.37 -32.81 -41.75
CA SER A 59 -21.82 -33.07 -41.86
C SER A 59 -22.39 -33.87 -40.68
N ALA A 60 -21.55 -34.65 -40.00
CA ALA A 60 -21.90 -35.39 -38.78
C ALA A 60 -21.78 -34.54 -37.49
N GLY A 61 -21.38 -33.27 -37.59
CA GLY A 61 -21.19 -32.37 -36.44
C GLY A 61 -19.96 -32.70 -35.59
N ALA A 62 -18.94 -33.33 -36.18
CA ALA A 62 -17.70 -33.66 -35.49
C ALA A 62 -16.90 -32.42 -35.11
N THR A 63 -16.20 -32.48 -33.99
CA THR A 63 -15.28 -31.42 -33.54
C THR A 63 -14.06 -31.32 -34.47
N PRO A 64 -13.35 -30.17 -34.47
CA PRO A 64 -12.11 -29.97 -35.26
C PRO A 64 -11.11 -31.12 -35.11
N ALA A 65 -10.79 -31.52 -33.88
CA ALA A 65 -9.85 -32.60 -33.61
C ALA A 65 -10.37 -33.98 -34.08
N GLU A 66 -11.68 -34.24 -33.96
CA GLU A 66 -12.29 -35.47 -34.51
C GLU A 66 -12.22 -35.50 -36.03
N CYS A 67 -12.41 -34.34 -36.69
CA CYS A 67 -12.26 -34.19 -38.13
C CYS A 67 -10.79 -34.39 -38.56
N THR A 68 -9.84 -33.71 -37.92
CA THR A 68 -8.39 -33.86 -38.14
C THR A 68 -7.94 -35.31 -37.97
N MET A 69 -8.38 -35.98 -36.90
CA MET A 69 -8.03 -37.38 -36.64
C MET A 69 -8.64 -38.34 -37.67
N ALA A 70 -9.86 -38.05 -38.17
CA ALA A 70 -10.48 -38.85 -39.23
C ALA A 70 -9.77 -38.66 -40.58
N VAL A 71 -9.38 -37.43 -40.91
CA VAL A 71 -8.60 -37.12 -42.12
C VAL A 71 -7.19 -37.70 -42.02
N TYR A 72 -6.57 -37.69 -40.84
CA TYR A 72 -5.29 -38.35 -40.57
C TYR A 72 -5.37 -39.87 -40.78
N LYS A 73 -6.44 -40.53 -40.31
CA LYS A 73 -6.66 -41.95 -40.60
C LYS A 73 -6.87 -42.22 -42.09
N ALA A 74 -7.60 -41.35 -42.78
CA ALA A 74 -7.76 -41.43 -44.23
C ALA A 74 -6.43 -41.23 -44.97
N ALA A 75 -5.52 -40.40 -44.45
CA ALA A 75 -4.18 -40.20 -44.97
C ALA A 75 -3.28 -41.43 -44.76
N LEU A 76 -3.36 -42.09 -43.60
CA LEU A 76 -2.64 -43.35 -43.34
C LEU A 76 -3.06 -44.48 -44.28
N GLU A 77 -4.33 -44.49 -44.72
CA GLU A 77 -4.87 -45.49 -45.64
C GLU A 77 -4.73 -45.07 -47.12
N ASN A 78 -4.19 -43.88 -47.40
CA ASN A 78 -4.06 -43.36 -48.76
C ASN A 78 -2.79 -43.91 -49.43
N PRO A 79 -2.90 -44.79 -50.45
CA PRO A 79 -1.73 -45.42 -51.08
C PRO A 79 -0.88 -44.44 -51.90
N MET A 80 -1.31 -43.18 -52.03
CA MET A 80 -0.57 -42.12 -52.72
C MET A 80 0.33 -41.33 -51.76
N ILE A 81 0.19 -41.48 -50.44
CA ILE A 81 1.06 -40.85 -49.44
C ILE A 81 2.26 -41.76 -49.18
N ASP A 82 3.46 -41.19 -49.11
CA ASP A 82 4.71 -41.93 -48.93
C ASP A 82 4.71 -42.61 -47.55
N GLU A 83 5.04 -43.90 -47.52
CA GLU A 83 4.99 -44.71 -46.30
C GLU A 83 5.92 -44.14 -45.22
N GLY A 84 5.36 -43.81 -44.04
CA GLY A 84 6.10 -43.23 -42.92
C GLY A 84 6.43 -41.74 -43.04
N SER A 85 5.88 -41.03 -44.03
CA SER A 85 6.11 -39.59 -44.22
C SER A 85 5.23 -38.67 -43.38
N ILE A 86 4.16 -39.21 -42.78
CA ILE A 86 3.22 -38.42 -42.00
C ILE A 86 3.86 -38.05 -40.66
N ALA A 87 3.94 -36.75 -40.38
CA ALA A 87 4.56 -36.19 -39.19
C ALA A 87 3.73 -35.05 -38.61
N ASP A 88 4.13 -34.56 -37.44
CA ASP A 88 3.59 -33.33 -36.83
C ASP A 88 2.06 -33.32 -36.63
N LEU A 89 1.47 -34.48 -36.31
CA LEU A 89 0.06 -34.57 -35.97
C LEU A 89 -0.23 -33.85 -34.66
N ASP A 90 -1.08 -32.83 -34.73
CA ASP A 90 -1.72 -32.18 -33.59
C ASP A 90 -3.25 -32.12 -33.78
N ASP A 91 -3.94 -31.40 -32.89
CA ASP A 91 -5.40 -31.29 -32.91
C ASP A 91 -5.93 -30.51 -34.12
N ASN A 92 -5.08 -29.74 -34.79
CA ASN A 92 -5.42 -28.90 -35.94
C ASN A 92 -4.96 -29.53 -37.25
N GLY A 93 -3.85 -30.25 -37.28
CA GLY A 93 -3.26 -30.67 -38.55
C GLY A 93 -2.19 -31.75 -38.48
N PHE A 94 -1.65 -32.09 -39.65
CA PHE A 94 -0.49 -32.97 -39.80
C PHE A 94 0.21 -32.71 -41.15
N SER A 95 1.51 -32.98 -41.21
CA SER A 95 2.31 -32.91 -42.44
C SER A 95 2.47 -34.32 -43.05
N PHE A 96 2.66 -34.42 -44.36
CA PHE A 96 2.96 -35.69 -45.05
C PHE A 96 3.74 -35.45 -46.34
N THR A 97 4.29 -36.50 -46.95
CA THR A 97 4.87 -36.40 -48.30
C THR A 97 4.18 -37.33 -49.28
N SER A 98 4.17 -36.95 -50.55
CA SER A 98 3.67 -37.77 -51.65
C SER A 98 4.61 -37.63 -52.85
N GLN A 99 5.27 -38.72 -53.26
CA GLN A 99 6.34 -38.70 -54.27
C GLN A 99 7.46 -37.69 -53.94
N GLY A 100 7.79 -37.54 -52.65
CA GLY A 100 8.82 -36.60 -52.17
C GLY A 100 8.39 -35.12 -52.13
N MET A 101 7.13 -34.81 -52.42
CA MET A 101 6.54 -33.48 -52.27
C MET A 101 5.84 -33.35 -50.91
N HIS A 102 6.09 -32.28 -50.17
CA HIS A 102 5.47 -32.03 -48.86
C HIS A 102 4.05 -31.48 -49.02
N GLY A 103 3.11 -31.95 -48.20
CA GLY A 103 1.77 -31.43 -48.06
C GLY A 103 1.38 -31.33 -46.59
N GLY A 104 0.48 -30.40 -46.27
CA GLY A 104 -0.04 -30.20 -44.91
C GLY A 104 -1.57 -30.16 -44.89
N TYR A 105 -2.16 -30.74 -43.87
CA TYR A 105 -3.59 -30.58 -43.56
C TYR A 105 -3.68 -29.76 -42.27
N ASP A 106 -4.45 -28.65 -42.25
CA ASP A 106 -4.81 -27.91 -41.03
C ASP A 106 -6.29 -27.51 -41.08
N TYR A 107 -7.07 -28.01 -40.12
CA TYR A 107 -8.51 -27.81 -40.01
C TYR A 107 -8.85 -26.34 -39.71
N LYS A 108 -8.09 -25.66 -38.85
CA LYS A 108 -8.38 -24.26 -38.49
C LYS A 108 -8.16 -23.36 -39.68
N ILE A 109 -7.06 -23.53 -40.41
CA ILE A 109 -6.73 -22.74 -41.60
C ILE A 109 -7.80 -22.91 -42.68
N ARG A 110 -8.27 -24.14 -42.90
CA ARG A 110 -9.31 -24.46 -43.90
C ARG A 110 -10.71 -23.96 -43.54
N HIS A 111 -10.94 -23.55 -42.29
CA HIS A 111 -12.25 -23.14 -41.78
C HIS A 111 -12.25 -21.75 -41.10
N ILE A 112 -11.22 -20.94 -41.33
CA ILE A 112 -11.29 -19.50 -41.05
C ILE A 112 -12.46 -18.94 -41.87
N PRO A 113 -13.37 -18.13 -41.28
CA PRO A 113 -14.47 -17.54 -42.04
C PRO A 113 -13.90 -16.62 -43.12
N HIS A 114 -13.86 -17.12 -44.34
CA HIS A 114 -13.64 -16.31 -45.53
C HIS A 114 -14.78 -15.29 -45.62
N VAL A 115 -14.44 -14.01 -45.80
CA VAL A 115 -15.39 -13.09 -46.43
C VAL A 115 -15.52 -13.61 -47.85
N SER A 116 -16.61 -14.32 -48.11
CA SER A 116 -16.94 -14.85 -49.43
C SER A 116 -16.84 -13.72 -50.44
N SER A 117 -16.02 -13.92 -51.47
CA SER A 117 -16.14 -13.39 -52.83
C SER A 117 -17.04 -12.17 -52.98
N ILE A 118 -16.44 -11.03 -53.36
CA ILE A 118 -17.18 -10.02 -54.12
C ILE A 118 -17.77 -10.73 -55.34
N ASP A 119 -19.08 -10.62 -55.48
CA ASP A 119 -19.87 -11.08 -56.59
C ASP A 119 -19.53 -10.30 -57.87
N ASP A 120 -19.66 -10.96 -59.03
CA ASP A 120 -19.39 -10.45 -60.38
C ASP A 120 -20.27 -9.23 -60.81
N GLU A 121 -20.94 -8.56 -59.86
CA GLU A 121 -21.86 -7.43 -60.11
C GLU A 121 -21.41 -6.11 -59.47
N MET A 122 -20.18 -6.00 -58.95
CA MET A 122 -19.58 -4.73 -58.46
C MET A 122 -18.48 -4.14 -59.37
N LEU A 123 -18.36 -4.63 -60.61
CA LEU A 123 -17.26 -4.30 -61.53
C LEU A 123 -17.56 -3.18 -62.57
N GLU A 124 -18.61 -2.38 -62.38
CA GLU A 124 -19.01 -1.35 -63.36
C GLU A 124 -19.20 0.08 -62.82
N THR A 125 -18.54 0.49 -61.74
CA THR A 125 -18.50 1.93 -61.39
C THR A 125 -17.18 2.40 -60.79
N ILE A 126 -16.07 2.16 -61.50
CA ILE A 126 -14.78 2.83 -61.26
C ILE A 126 -14.22 3.32 -62.61
N VAL A 127 -14.84 4.36 -63.17
CA VAL A 127 -14.31 5.05 -64.37
C VAL A 127 -14.11 6.57 -64.15
N GLU A 128 -14.38 7.14 -62.97
CA GLU A 128 -14.32 8.61 -62.83
C GLU A 128 -13.60 9.19 -61.60
N VAL A 129 -12.64 8.47 -60.99
CA VAL A 129 -11.81 9.02 -59.90
C VAL A 129 -10.30 9.03 -60.19
N ALA A 130 -9.85 8.43 -61.29
CA ALA A 130 -8.43 8.34 -61.63
C ALA A 130 -7.82 9.63 -62.26
N ALA A 131 -8.56 10.74 -62.33
CA ALA A 131 -8.15 11.93 -63.08
C ALA A 131 -7.81 13.18 -62.25
N ILE A 132 -7.68 13.12 -60.91
CA ILE A 132 -7.38 14.32 -60.08
C ILE A 132 -6.08 14.24 -59.24
N LYS A 133 -5.28 13.18 -59.31
CA LYS A 133 -4.01 13.16 -58.53
C LYS A 133 -2.81 12.61 -59.31
N ALA A 134 -2.47 13.30 -60.39
CA ALA A 134 -1.13 13.20 -60.96
C ALA A 134 -0.70 14.56 -61.50
N GLU A 135 0.08 15.31 -60.70
CA GLU A 135 1.24 16.06 -61.20
C GLU A 135 2.13 16.45 -60.01
N ALA A 136 3.31 15.82 -59.92
CA ALA A 136 4.51 16.08 -59.10
C ALA A 136 4.44 17.04 -57.89
N THR A 137 4.62 16.52 -56.67
CA THR A 137 5.88 16.53 -55.88
C THR A 137 5.75 15.53 -54.70
N ARG A 138 6.12 14.26 -54.89
CA ARG A 138 6.08 13.25 -53.81
C ARG A 138 7.32 13.42 -52.92
N ALA A 139 7.14 13.49 -51.61
CA ALA A 139 8.24 13.62 -50.64
C ALA A 139 9.23 12.45 -50.74
N SER A 140 10.50 12.68 -50.40
CA SER A 140 11.60 11.71 -50.60
C SER A 140 11.50 10.42 -49.77
N ASN A 141 10.56 10.34 -48.83
CA ASN A 141 10.39 9.24 -47.88
C ASN A 141 9.10 8.43 -48.08
N CYS A 142 8.44 8.53 -49.23
CA CYS A 142 7.25 7.71 -49.54
C CYS A 142 7.43 7.04 -50.91
N PRO A 143 6.66 5.99 -51.26
CA PRO A 143 6.81 5.35 -52.56
C PRO A 143 6.47 6.36 -53.66
N THR A 144 7.17 6.32 -54.79
CA THR A 144 6.87 7.20 -55.94
C THR A 144 5.87 6.60 -56.92
N SER A 145 5.47 5.34 -56.72
CA SER A 145 4.43 4.63 -57.46
C SER A 145 3.35 4.10 -56.52
N PRO A 146 2.07 4.09 -56.91
CA PRO A 146 1.00 3.49 -56.13
C PRO A 146 0.85 1.97 -56.36
N ASN A 147 1.56 1.37 -57.31
CA ASN A 147 1.34 -0.02 -57.70
C ASN A 147 2.04 -1.00 -56.75
N VAL A 148 1.49 -2.19 -56.61
CA VAL A 148 2.06 -3.26 -55.78
C VAL A 148 2.53 -4.41 -56.68
N LEU A 149 3.61 -5.08 -56.29
CA LEU A 149 4.07 -6.32 -56.88
C LEU A 149 4.04 -7.42 -55.82
N LEU A 150 3.38 -8.53 -56.13
CA LEU A 150 3.51 -9.78 -55.39
C LEU A 150 4.29 -10.78 -56.23
N VAL A 151 5.37 -11.31 -55.68
CA VAL A 151 6.20 -12.35 -56.28
C VAL A 151 6.08 -13.61 -55.44
N GLY A 152 5.43 -14.64 -55.97
CA GLY A 152 5.22 -15.90 -55.27
C GLY A 152 5.63 -17.12 -56.08
N PRO A 153 6.92 -17.40 -56.33
CA PRO A 153 7.34 -18.54 -57.15
C PRO A 153 6.93 -19.89 -56.58
N TRP A 154 7.10 -20.10 -55.27
CA TRP A 154 6.89 -21.39 -54.61
C TRP A 154 5.52 -21.50 -53.92
N TYR A 155 5.19 -20.59 -53.00
CA TYR A 155 3.97 -20.73 -52.19
C TYR A 155 2.67 -20.56 -52.97
N SER A 156 2.71 -19.95 -54.17
CA SER A 156 1.52 -19.84 -55.02
C SER A 156 1.10 -21.14 -55.74
N GLN A 157 1.92 -22.20 -55.68
CA GLN A 157 1.63 -23.51 -56.28
C GLN A 157 0.90 -24.47 -55.34
N ASP A 158 0.85 -24.17 -54.04
CA ASP A 158 0.30 -25.09 -53.04
C ASP A 158 -0.95 -24.50 -52.38
N SER A 159 -2.10 -25.12 -52.68
CA SER A 159 -3.43 -24.73 -52.22
C SER A 159 -3.67 -24.97 -50.72
N SER A 160 -2.72 -25.59 -50.00
CA SER A 160 -2.76 -25.71 -48.55
C SER A 160 -2.23 -24.47 -47.82
N PHE A 161 -1.59 -23.54 -48.55
CA PHE A 161 -1.20 -22.23 -48.03
C PHE A 161 -2.28 -21.18 -48.32
N THR A 162 -2.50 -20.29 -47.35
CA THR A 162 -3.53 -19.25 -47.41
C THR A 162 -3.25 -18.25 -48.55
N ASP A 163 -4.29 -17.68 -49.15
CA ASP A 163 -4.20 -16.58 -50.10
C ASP A 163 -3.80 -15.23 -49.44
N GLN A 164 -3.26 -15.25 -48.21
CA GLN A 164 -2.99 -14.09 -47.35
C GLN A 164 -2.26 -12.96 -48.10
N TYR A 165 -1.08 -13.23 -48.66
CA TYR A 165 -0.33 -12.20 -49.39
C TYR A 165 -0.95 -11.83 -50.74
N LYS A 166 -1.81 -12.67 -51.32
CA LYS A 166 -2.57 -12.32 -52.53
C LYS A 166 -3.65 -11.29 -52.20
N ASP A 167 -4.33 -11.46 -51.08
CA ASP A 167 -5.37 -10.56 -50.58
C ASP A 167 -4.76 -9.26 -50.05
N GLU A 168 -3.69 -9.37 -49.25
CA GLU A 168 -2.99 -8.20 -48.71
C GLU A 168 -2.38 -7.34 -49.84
N ALA A 169 -1.74 -7.96 -50.84
CA ALA A 169 -1.18 -7.20 -51.96
C ALA A 169 -2.25 -6.45 -52.76
N ASP A 170 -3.45 -7.03 -52.92
CA ASP A 170 -4.58 -6.35 -53.55
C ASP A 170 -5.12 -5.23 -52.67
N ALA A 171 -5.22 -5.45 -51.36
CA ALA A 171 -5.66 -4.45 -50.39
C ALA A 171 -4.68 -3.27 -50.31
N LEU A 172 -3.38 -3.50 -50.31
CA LEU A 172 -2.35 -2.46 -50.33
C LEU A 172 -2.36 -1.67 -51.64
N ALA A 173 -2.59 -2.33 -52.78
CA ALA A 173 -2.75 -1.64 -54.05
C ALA A 173 -3.99 -0.75 -54.06
N SER A 174 -5.12 -1.25 -53.55
CA SER A 174 -6.35 -0.49 -53.38
C SER A 174 -6.14 0.76 -52.53
N ASP A 175 -5.48 0.62 -51.38
CA ASP A 175 -5.18 1.73 -50.47
C ASP A 175 -4.29 2.81 -51.10
N LEU A 176 -3.27 2.39 -51.86
CA LEU A 176 -2.39 3.31 -52.57
C LEU A 176 -3.05 3.94 -53.82
N GLY A 177 -4.24 3.46 -54.22
CA GLY A 177 -4.90 3.86 -55.45
C GLY A 177 -4.20 3.36 -56.71
N GLY A 178 -3.49 2.23 -56.62
CA GLY A 178 -2.75 1.61 -57.71
C GLY A 178 -3.26 0.21 -58.08
N ALA A 179 -2.49 -0.49 -58.91
CA ALA A 179 -2.79 -1.85 -59.33
C ALA A 179 -1.81 -2.86 -58.73
N CYS A 180 -2.31 -4.04 -58.36
CA CYS A 180 -1.49 -5.17 -57.95
C CYS A 180 -1.06 -5.97 -59.18
N THR A 181 0.23 -6.26 -59.29
CA THR A 181 0.80 -7.18 -60.28
C THR A 181 1.25 -8.44 -59.55
N LYS A 182 0.73 -9.60 -59.94
CA LYS A 182 1.09 -10.89 -59.34
C LYS A 182 1.97 -11.67 -60.31
N ILE A 183 3.18 -12.03 -59.90
CA ILE A 183 4.09 -12.90 -60.63
C ILE A 183 4.26 -14.19 -59.82
N THR A 184 3.58 -15.25 -60.25
CA THR A 184 3.44 -16.50 -59.49
C THR A 184 3.85 -17.72 -60.32
N ASN A 185 4.04 -18.86 -59.66
CA ASN A 185 4.31 -20.15 -60.29
C ASN A 185 5.50 -20.11 -61.28
N SER A 186 5.38 -20.84 -62.39
CA SER A 186 6.35 -20.87 -63.49
C SER A 186 6.57 -19.52 -64.19
N ASN A 187 5.72 -18.51 -63.95
CA ASN A 187 5.94 -17.14 -64.44
C ASN A 187 6.92 -16.33 -63.57
N ALA A 188 7.23 -16.78 -62.35
CA ALA A 188 8.16 -16.13 -61.43
C ALA A 188 9.62 -16.55 -61.68
N TYR A 189 10.10 -16.31 -62.90
CA TYR A 189 11.50 -16.50 -63.28
C TYR A 189 12.30 -15.18 -63.23
N GLY A 190 13.62 -15.29 -63.16
CA GLY A 190 14.53 -14.19 -62.80
C GLY A 190 14.24 -12.84 -63.47
N THR A 191 14.30 -12.78 -64.79
CA THR A 191 14.07 -11.51 -65.53
C THR A 191 12.65 -10.96 -65.38
N ASN A 192 11.63 -11.80 -65.23
CA ASN A 192 10.26 -11.32 -65.01
C ASN A 192 10.11 -10.71 -63.62
N ILE A 193 10.70 -11.35 -62.60
CA ILE A 193 10.78 -10.79 -61.25
C ILE A 193 11.50 -9.45 -61.29
N ALA A 194 12.70 -9.39 -61.87
CA ALA A 194 13.50 -8.17 -61.92
C ALA A 194 12.75 -7.04 -62.64
N ALA A 195 12.23 -7.28 -63.84
CA ALA A 195 11.46 -6.30 -64.60
C ALA A 195 10.14 -5.89 -63.90
N GLY A 196 9.58 -6.74 -63.05
CA GLY A 196 8.38 -6.43 -62.28
C GLY A 196 8.58 -5.33 -61.23
N HIS A 197 9.81 -5.07 -60.79
CA HIS A 197 10.10 -4.16 -59.67
C HIS A 197 9.95 -2.68 -60.03
N VAL A 198 10.09 -2.32 -61.30
CA VAL A 198 9.96 -0.92 -61.72
C VAL A 198 8.51 -0.46 -61.60
N ASN A 199 8.32 0.81 -61.24
CA ASN A 199 6.99 1.41 -61.07
C ASN A 199 6.14 0.70 -60.01
N LYS A 200 6.74 0.24 -58.90
CA LYS A 200 6.05 -0.36 -57.75
C LYS A 200 6.35 0.42 -56.48
N GLY A 201 5.34 0.75 -55.69
CA GLY A 201 5.49 1.35 -54.36
C GLY A 201 5.71 0.32 -53.25
N ILE A 202 5.16 -0.87 -53.40
CA ILE A 202 5.36 -2.00 -52.50
C ILE A 202 5.70 -3.24 -53.33
N VAL A 203 6.67 -4.02 -52.88
CA VAL A 203 7.07 -5.30 -53.47
C VAL A 203 7.07 -6.36 -52.38
N ILE A 204 6.31 -7.44 -52.55
CA ILE A 204 6.20 -8.55 -51.61
C ILE A 204 6.79 -9.79 -52.26
N TYR A 205 7.68 -10.47 -51.55
CA TYR A 205 8.20 -11.78 -51.91
C TYR A 205 7.63 -12.84 -50.97
N ASP A 206 6.65 -13.58 -51.47
CA ASP A 206 6.00 -14.70 -50.79
C ASP A 206 6.64 -16.01 -51.27
N SER A 207 7.79 -16.36 -50.70
CA SER A 207 8.61 -17.48 -51.17
C SER A 207 9.45 -18.10 -50.06
N HIS A 208 9.94 -19.32 -50.30
CA HIS A 208 11.10 -19.79 -49.56
C HIS A 208 12.31 -18.89 -49.79
N GLY A 209 13.17 -18.80 -48.78
CA GLY A 209 14.46 -18.10 -48.82
C GLY A 209 15.56 -18.97 -48.23
N ALA A 210 16.80 -18.70 -48.62
CA ALA A 210 17.96 -19.37 -48.05
C ALA A 210 19.24 -18.53 -48.14
N SER A 211 20.10 -18.62 -47.13
CA SER A 211 21.41 -17.94 -47.13
C SER A 211 22.54 -18.89 -47.53
N TYR A 212 23.24 -18.55 -48.62
CA TYR A 212 24.41 -19.28 -49.10
C TYR A 212 25.45 -18.32 -49.67
N SER A 213 26.74 -18.69 -49.58
CA SER A 213 27.84 -17.97 -50.25
C SER A 213 27.90 -16.46 -49.96
N GLY A 214 27.55 -16.04 -48.73
CA GLY A 214 27.66 -14.64 -48.31
C GLY A 214 26.47 -13.75 -48.68
N THR A 215 25.35 -14.30 -49.17
CA THR A 215 24.13 -13.55 -49.50
C THR A 215 22.88 -14.35 -49.14
N SER A 216 21.69 -13.73 -49.28
CA SER A 216 20.38 -14.38 -49.10
C SER A 216 19.63 -14.40 -50.43
N TYR A 217 19.18 -15.58 -50.86
CA TYR A 217 18.52 -15.77 -52.14
C TYR A 217 17.01 -15.95 -51.97
N ILE A 218 16.25 -15.32 -52.86
CA ILE A 218 14.85 -15.62 -53.13
C ILE A 218 14.82 -16.91 -53.96
N GLN A 219 14.17 -17.95 -53.45
CA GLN A 219 14.06 -19.21 -54.19
C GLN A 219 13.06 -19.08 -55.34
N ILE A 220 13.39 -19.59 -56.51
CA ILE A 220 12.54 -19.66 -57.70
C ILE A 220 12.51 -21.09 -58.23
N CYS A 221 11.38 -21.48 -58.83
CA CYS A 221 11.15 -22.86 -59.28
C CYS A 221 11.77 -23.19 -60.63
N THR A 222 12.39 -22.21 -61.31
CA THR A 222 12.94 -22.40 -62.66
C THR A 222 14.22 -21.60 -62.86
N SER A 223 15.15 -22.16 -63.63
CA SER A 223 16.36 -21.44 -64.09
C SER A 223 16.13 -20.58 -65.32
N THR A 224 14.88 -20.46 -65.78
CA THR A 224 14.54 -19.62 -66.93
C THR A 224 15.14 -18.22 -66.74
N SER A 225 15.86 -17.74 -67.75
CA SER A 225 16.57 -16.46 -67.78
C SER A 225 17.82 -16.30 -66.90
N LEU A 226 18.29 -17.36 -66.23
CA LEU A 226 19.57 -17.36 -65.52
C LEU A 226 20.72 -17.74 -66.47
N THR A 227 21.81 -16.96 -66.44
CA THR A 227 23.00 -17.17 -67.27
C THR A 227 24.18 -17.68 -66.44
N SER A 228 25.18 -18.26 -67.10
CA SER A 228 26.44 -18.66 -66.42
C SER A 228 27.13 -17.48 -65.72
N SER A 229 26.97 -16.26 -66.22
CA SER A 229 27.52 -15.05 -65.60
C SER A 229 26.85 -14.76 -64.26
N ASP A 230 25.55 -14.98 -64.16
CA ASP A 230 24.79 -14.70 -62.93
C ASP A 230 25.25 -15.61 -61.79
N TYR A 231 25.50 -16.89 -62.09
CA TYR A 231 26.09 -17.82 -61.13
C TYR A 231 27.53 -17.45 -60.77
N SER A 232 28.38 -17.09 -61.74
CA SER A 232 29.77 -16.73 -61.45
C SER A 232 29.91 -15.44 -60.63
N ASN A 233 28.96 -14.51 -60.78
CA ASN A 233 28.91 -13.28 -60.00
C ASN A 233 28.24 -13.48 -58.62
N GLY A 234 27.68 -14.65 -58.35
CA GLY A 234 26.94 -14.96 -57.13
C GLY A 234 25.57 -14.26 -57.05
N TRP A 235 25.02 -13.81 -58.17
CA TRP A 235 23.67 -13.23 -58.25
C TRP A 235 22.59 -14.30 -58.35
N ALA A 236 22.98 -15.47 -58.86
CA ALA A 236 22.15 -16.66 -58.94
C ALA A 236 22.80 -17.85 -58.22
N TYR A 237 21.96 -18.74 -57.70
CA TYR A 237 22.38 -19.97 -57.03
C TYR A 237 21.63 -21.18 -57.60
N ASN A 238 22.29 -22.34 -57.66
CA ASN A 238 21.67 -23.60 -58.05
C ASN A 238 21.71 -24.56 -56.86
N GLY A 239 20.55 -24.78 -56.24
CA GLY A 239 20.36 -25.66 -55.08
C GLY A 239 19.98 -27.10 -55.45
N GLY A 240 20.05 -27.47 -56.73
CA GLY A 240 19.68 -28.80 -57.23
C GLY A 240 18.20 -28.87 -57.62
N SER A 241 17.29 -28.84 -56.63
CA SER A 241 15.84 -28.86 -56.85
C SER A 241 15.20 -27.47 -56.95
N TRP A 242 15.98 -26.40 -56.77
CA TRP A 242 15.55 -25.01 -56.82
C TRP A 242 16.68 -24.11 -57.32
N TRP A 243 16.34 -22.91 -57.76
CA TRP A 243 17.29 -21.86 -58.12
C TRP A 243 17.08 -20.63 -57.26
N GLY A 244 18.13 -19.87 -56.99
CA GLY A 244 18.05 -18.64 -56.20
C GLY A 244 18.43 -17.43 -57.03
N ILE A 245 17.78 -16.29 -56.78
CA ILE A 245 18.25 -14.97 -57.21
C ILE A 245 18.37 -14.05 -56.00
N ASP A 246 19.31 -13.11 -56.05
CA ASP A 246 19.52 -12.14 -54.96
C ASP A 246 19.25 -10.70 -55.42
N GLY A 247 19.40 -9.73 -54.51
CA GLY A 247 19.13 -8.32 -54.82
C GLY A 247 20.00 -7.73 -55.93
N ARG A 248 21.21 -8.29 -56.16
CA ARG A 248 22.10 -7.85 -57.24
C ARG A 248 21.58 -8.29 -58.60
N TYR A 249 20.91 -9.44 -58.68
CA TYR A 249 20.22 -9.83 -59.90
C TYR A 249 19.14 -8.80 -60.26
N VAL A 250 18.27 -8.45 -59.31
CA VAL A 250 17.21 -7.44 -59.51
C VAL A 250 17.81 -6.10 -59.94
N LYS A 251 18.82 -5.60 -59.22
CA LYS A 251 19.51 -4.34 -59.55
C LYS A 251 20.02 -4.28 -60.99
N ASN A 252 20.56 -5.39 -61.51
CA ASN A 252 21.14 -5.42 -62.86
C ASN A 252 20.11 -5.65 -63.97
N TYR A 253 19.00 -6.34 -63.68
CA TYR A 253 18.02 -6.74 -64.70
C TYR A 253 16.66 -6.03 -64.62
N CYS A 254 16.41 -5.19 -63.62
CA CYS A 254 15.13 -4.48 -63.48
C CYS A 254 14.85 -3.43 -64.57
N GLY A 255 15.90 -2.97 -65.26
CA GLY A 255 15.77 -2.06 -66.41
C GLY A 255 15.46 -0.60 -66.04
N GLY A 256 15.44 -0.23 -64.76
CA GLY A 256 15.21 1.13 -64.29
C GLY A 256 15.43 1.30 -62.78
N THR A 257 15.29 2.53 -62.28
CA THR A 257 15.35 2.80 -60.84
C THR A 257 14.04 2.38 -60.16
N LEU A 258 14.14 1.75 -59.00
CA LEU A 258 12.97 1.38 -58.22
C LEU A 258 12.28 2.63 -57.65
N SER A 259 10.98 2.54 -57.41
CA SER A 259 10.12 3.69 -57.11
C SER A 259 10.08 4.04 -55.62
N ASN A 260 11.26 4.12 -54.98
CA ASN A 260 11.40 4.31 -53.53
C ASN A 260 10.54 3.31 -52.74
N CYS A 261 10.48 2.07 -53.23
CA CYS A 261 9.53 1.08 -52.75
C CYS A 261 9.91 0.52 -51.38
N MET A 262 8.92 0.00 -50.66
CA MET A 262 9.16 -0.94 -49.58
C MET A 262 9.16 -2.37 -50.14
N VAL A 263 10.28 -3.07 -49.95
CA VAL A 263 10.42 -4.49 -50.31
C VAL A 263 10.21 -5.34 -49.07
N TRP A 264 9.11 -6.07 -49.01
CA TRP A 264 8.77 -7.03 -47.96
C TRP A 264 9.21 -8.43 -48.37
N MET A 265 10.28 -8.94 -47.77
CA MET A 265 10.77 -10.30 -48.03
C MET A 265 10.18 -11.28 -47.01
N ALA A 266 8.96 -11.74 -47.28
CA ALA A 266 8.27 -12.80 -46.52
C ALA A 266 8.90 -14.17 -46.82
N MET A 267 10.16 -14.32 -46.42
CA MET A 267 10.96 -15.50 -46.69
C MET A 267 11.94 -15.80 -45.57
N CYS A 268 12.19 -17.10 -45.34
CA CYS A 268 13.19 -17.57 -44.40
C CYS A 268 14.60 -17.03 -44.74
N GLU A 269 15.36 -16.64 -43.71
CA GLU A 269 16.77 -16.26 -43.83
C GLU A 269 17.07 -15.07 -44.76
N GLY A 270 16.07 -14.23 -45.07
CA GLY A 270 16.22 -13.08 -45.97
C GLY A 270 17.24 -12.04 -45.51
N MET A 271 17.49 -11.95 -44.20
CA MET A 271 18.43 -11.02 -43.55
C MET A 271 19.40 -11.73 -42.59
N LYS A 272 19.72 -13.00 -42.86
CA LYS A 272 20.62 -13.78 -42.01
C LYS A 272 22.03 -13.18 -41.94
N LEU A 273 22.69 -13.33 -40.78
CA LEU A 273 24.05 -12.80 -40.56
C LEU A 273 25.05 -13.29 -41.63
N SER A 274 24.96 -14.54 -42.04
CA SER A 274 25.80 -15.11 -43.12
C SER A 274 25.52 -14.52 -44.50
N GLY A 275 24.39 -13.84 -44.68
CA GLY A 275 24.03 -13.12 -45.90
C GLY A 275 24.56 -11.68 -45.97
N HIS A 276 25.14 -11.17 -44.87
CA HIS A 276 25.78 -9.85 -44.77
C HIS A 276 24.94 -8.67 -45.32
N GLY A 277 23.61 -8.81 -45.37
CA GLY A 277 22.71 -7.80 -45.94
C GLY A 277 22.91 -7.52 -47.43
N VAL A 278 23.59 -8.40 -48.18
CA VAL A 278 23.97 -8.16 -49.58
C VAL A 278 22.75 -7.94 -50.48
N THR A 279 21.71 -8.75 -50.30
CA THR A 279 20.44 -8.61 -51.03
C THR A 279 19.75 -7.28 -50.72
N GLY A 280 19.58 -6.94 -49.44
CA GLY A 280 18.97 -5.67 -49.05
C GLY A 280 19.77 -4.46 -49.55
N THR A 281 21.09 -4.49 -49.42
CA THR A 281 21.99 -3.43 -49.90
C THR A 281 21.82 -3.21 -51.41
N ALA A 282 21.81 -4.28 -52.20
CA ALA A 282 21.67 -4.17 -53.64
C ALA A 282 20.30 -3.62 -54.07
N LEU A 283 19.23 -3.94 -53.33
CA LEU A 283 17.89 -3.41 -53.57
C LEU A 283 17.80 -1.92 -53.20
N LEU A 284 18.39 -1.50 -52.08
CA LEU A 284 18.50 -0.08 -51.71
C LEU A 284 19.29 0.71 -52.77
N GLU A 285 20.41 0.15 -53.25
CA GLU A 285 21.19 0.74 -54.35
C GLU A 285 20.44 0.77 -55.69
N ALA A 286 19.44 -0.10 -55.89
CA ALA A 286 18.56 -0.08 -57.06
C ALA A 286 17.46 1.01 -56.96
N GLY A 287 17.26 1.60 -55.77
CA GLY A 287 16.27 2.65 -55.50
C GLY A 287 15.11 2.23 -54.61
N ALA A 288 15.19 1.09 -53.91
CA ALA A 288 14.25 0.79 -52.84
C ALA A 288 14.46 1.75 -51.66
N GLY A 289 13.38 2.17 -51.01
CA GLY A 289 13.45 3.01 -49.81
C GLY A 289 13.66 2.21 -48.54
N VAL A 290 13.05 1.02 -48.48
CA VAL A 290 13.09 0.11 -47.33
C VAL A 290 13.12 -1.33 -47.82
N VAL A 291 13.87 -2.18 -47.12
CA VAL A 291 13.85 -3.64 -47.29
C VAL A 291 13.63 -4.28 -45.93
N TYR A 292 12.58 -5.08 -45.81
CA TYR A 292 12.23 -5.85 -44.61
C TYR A 292 12.47 -7.34 -44.86
N GLY A 293 12.94 -8.08 -43.86
CA GLY A 293 13.05 -9.54 -43.90
C GLY A 293 13.44 -10.15 -42.55
N TYR A 294 13.76 -11.44 -42.53
CA TYR A 294 14.02 -12.19 -41.28
C TYR A 294 15.46 -12.68 -41.14
N SER A 295 15.99 -12.64 -39.91
CA SER A 295 17.35 -13.09 -39.60
C SER A 295 17.53 -14.62 -39.68
N GLN A 296 16.46 -15.40 -39.49
CA GLN A 296 16.45 -16.86 -39.54
C GLN A 296 15.18 -17.37 -40.24
N SER A 297 14.93 -18.68 -40.20
CA SER A 297 13.68 -19.28 -40.65
C SER A 297 12.50 -18.81 -39.79
N VAL A 298 11.48 -18.27 -40.45
CA VAL A 298 10.24 -17.77 -39.84
C VAL A 298 9.11 -18.75 -40.09
N SER A 299 8.19 -18.88 -39.13
CA SER A 299 6.94 -19.61 -39.27
C SER A 299 5.88 -18.74 -39.95
N PHE A 300 4.87 -19.38 -40.57
CA PHE A 300 3.74 -18.65 -41.15
C PHE A 300 2.97 -17.86 -40.10
N THR A 301 2.76 -18.43 -38.91
CA THR A 301 2.09 -17.74 -37.80
C THR A 301 2.82 -16.47 -37.41
N GLY A 302 4.15 -16.53 -37.30
CA GLY A 302 4.96 -15.36 -36.98
C GLY A 302 4.93 -14.32 -38.11
N ASP A 303 5.15 -14.77 -39.35
CA ASP A 303 5.19 -13.89 -40.52
C ASP A 303 3.87 -13.14 -40.73
N TYR A 304 2.73 -13.85 -40.72
CA TYR A 304 1.41 -13.23 -40.91
C TYR A 304 1.02 -12.31 -39.76
N ALA A 305 1.37 -12.65 -38.51
CA ALA A 305 1.12 -11.75 -37.39
C ALA A 305 1.91 -10.43 -37.54
N TYR A 306 3.19 -10.52 -37.92
CA TYR A 306 4.02 -9.35 -38.16
C TYR A 306 3.51 -8.52 -39.34
N GLU A 307 3.18 -9.17 -40.44
CA GLU A 307 2.60 -8.57 -41.64
C GLU A 307 1.32 -7.79 -41.33
N GLU A 308 0.30 -8.45 -40.78
CA GLU A 308 -1.01 -7.85 -40.48
C GLU A 308 -0.84 -6.63 -39.56
N TYR A 309 -0.06 -6.78 -38.49
CA TYR A 309 0.13 -5.68 -37.54
C TYR A 309 0.89 -4.53 -38.17
N PHE A 310 1.98 -4.81 -38.89
CA PHE A 310 2.81 -3.79 -39.52
C PHE A 310 2.00 -2.99 -40.54
N TRP A 311 1.33 -3.66 -41.48
CA TRP A 311 0.59 -2.99 -42.54
C TRP A 311 -0.62 -2.22 -42.02
N ASN A 312 -1.32 -2.71 -40.99
CA ASN A 312 -2.37 -1.94 -40.33
C ASN A 312 -1.84 -0.60 -39.78
N ARG A 313 -0.65 -0.58 -39.16
CA ARG A 313 -0.03 0.68 -38.70
C ARG A 313 0.40 1.58 -39.85
N MET A 314 0.94 1.00 -40.91
CA MET A 314 1.29 1.79 -42.11
C MET A 314 0.06 2.44 -42.75
N ARG A 315 -1.10 1.76 -42.76
CA ARG A 315 -2.40 2.31 -43.21
C ARG A 315 -2.91 3.44 -42.30
N GLU A 316 -2.54 3.44 -41.02
CA GLU A 316 -2.79 4.53 -40.07
C GLU A 316 -1.86 5.75 -40.28
N GLY A 317 -0.95 5.70 -41.27
CA GLY A 317 -0.01 6.78 -41.59
C GLY A 317 1.28 6.75 -40.76
N TYR A 318 1.61 5.62 -40.13
CA TYR A 318 2.86 5.48 -39.38
C TYR A 318 4.07 5.49 -40.33
N THR A 319 5.21 5.93 -39.80
CA THR A 319 6.52 5.63 -40.39
C THR A 319 6.89 4.17 -40.17
N VAL A 320 7.82 3.63 -40.98
CA VAL A 320 8.35 2.26 -40.78
C VAL A 320 8.95 2.10 -39.39
N ALA A 321 9.67 3.09 -38.86
CA ALA A 321 10.20 3.06 -37.50
C ALA A 321 9.10 2.91 -36.44
N GLU A 322 8.03 3.70 -36.54
CA GLU A 322 6.90 3.63 -35.59
C GLU A 322 6.11 2.32 -35.73
N ALA A 323 5.84 1.88 -36.96
CA ALA A 323 5.12 0.63 -37.23
C ALA A 323 5.91 -0.57 -36.73
N PHE A 324 7.22 -0.61 -36.99
CA PHE A 324 8.11 -1.68 -36.52
C PHE A 324 8.19 -1.71 -34.98
N ALA A 325 8.37 -0.56 -34.33
CA ALA A 325 8.42 -0.49 -32.86
C ALA A 325 7.09 -0.91 -32.22
N ALA A 326 5.96 -0.47 -32.78
CA ALA A 326 4.63 -0.88 -32.30
C ALA A 326 4.42 -2.40 -32.47
N MET A 327 4.82 -2.94 -33.62
CA MET A 327 4.75 -4.35 -33.95
C MET A 327 5.58 -5.20 -32.97
N THR A 328 6.87 -4.92 -32.79
CA THR A 328 7.74 -5.72 -31.91
C THR A 328 7.37 -5.58 -30.43
N SER A 329 6.87 -4.41 -30.02
CA SER A 329 6.36 -4.21 -28.66
C SER A 329 5.09 -5.04 -28.35
N THR A 330 4.27 -5.29 -29.37
CA THR A 330 2.98 -6.00 -29.20
C THR A 330 3.13 -7.50 -29.39
N LEU A 331 3.83 -7.93 -30.44
CA LEU A 331 3.92 -9.34 -30.84
C LEU A 331 5.18 -10.04 -30.30
N GLY A 332 6.11 -9.28 -29.74
CA GLY A 332 7.42 -9.76 -29.33
C GLY A 332 8.50 -9.47 -30.38
N ASN A 333 9.76 -9.68 -29.99
CA ASN A 333 10.90 -9.28 -30.79
C ASN A 333 11.38 -10.33 -31.81
N TRP A 334 10.82 -11.54 -31.76
CA TRP A 334 11.14 -12.64 -32.67
C TRP A 334 9.92 -13.53 -32.84
N ASP A 335 9.89 -14.34 -33.90
CA ASP A 335 8.79 -15.25 -34.20
C ASP A 335 8.29 -16.03 -32.96
N PRO A 336 7.03 -15.80 -32.51
CA PRO A 336 6.49 -16.41 -31.30
C PRO A 336 6.21 -17.90 -31.43
N ALA A 337 6.03 -18.41 -32.66
CA ALA A 337 5.63 -19.79 -32.91
C ALA A 337 6.82 -20.73 -33.12
N TYR A 338 8.06 -20.24 -33.16
CA TYR A 338 9.22 -21.07 -33.51
C TYR A 338 10.43 -20.85 -32.57
N SER A 339 10.77 -21.89 -31.81
CA SER A 339 12.04 -21.99 -31.08
C SER A 339 12.70 -23.32 -31.45
N THR A 340 13.65 -23.28 -32.38
CA THR A 340 14.43 -24.48 -32.76
C THR A 340 15.93 -24.25 -32.56
N SER A 341 16.69 -25.33 -32.74
CA SER A 341 18.16 -25.36 -32.72
C SER A 341 18.83 -24.46 -33.77
N SER A 342 18.06 -23.92 -34.72
CA SER A 342 18.54 -23.06 -35.82
C SER A 342 18.59 -21.56 -35.51
N GLY A 343 18.10 -21.13 -34.34
CA GLY A 343 18.03 -19.72 -33.95
C GLY A 343 16.60 -19.14 -34.00
N ARG A 344 16.42 -17.93 -33.48
CA ARG A 344 15.13 -17.20 -33.47
C ARG A 344 15.07 -16.29 -34.69
N ALA A 345 13.94 -16.24 -35.40
CA ALA A 345 13.75 -15.31 -36.51
C ALA A 345 13.40 -13.91 -35.99
N TRP A 346 14.35 -12.99 -36.10
CA TRP A 346 14.14 -11.58 -35.79
C TRP A 346 13.73 -10.83 -37.05
N PRO A 347 12.71 -9.96 -37.00
CA PRO A 347 12.41 -9.05 -38.09
C PRO A 347 13.54 -8.01 -38.20
N VAL A 348 13.98 -7.72 -39.42
CA VAL A 348 15.12 -6.84 -39.72
C VAL A 348 14.73 -5.87 -40.82
N VAL A 349 14.97 -4.58 -40.59
CA VAL A 349 14.75 -3.50 -41.55
C VAL A 349 16.09 -2.96 -42.04
N MET A 350 16.20 -2.76 -43.34
CA MET A 350 17.28 -1.99 -43.95
C MET A 350 16.71 -0.78 -44.68
N SER A 351 17.35 0.37 -44.53
CA SER A 351 17.01 1.64 -45.18
C SER A 351 18.28 2.48 -45.31
N PRO A 352 18.26 3.66 -45.98
CA PRO A 352 19.38 4.60 -45.92
C PRO A 352 19.76 5.02 -44.48
N GLN A 353 18.80 5.00 -43.56
CA GLN A 353 18.99 5.29 -42.13
C GLN A 353 19.36 4.04 -41.31
N ASP A 354 18.98 2.87 -41.78
CA ASP A 354 19.14 1.57 -41.12
C ASP A 354 20.09 0.68 -41.94
N PRO A 355 21.42 0.83 -41.78
CA PRO A 355 22.36 -0.09 -42.41
C PRO A 355 22.16 -1.51 -41.85
N PHE A 356 22.63 -2.52 -42.59
CA PHE A 356 22.56 -3.91 -42.12
C PHE A 356 23.15 -4.04 -40.71
N PRO A 357 22.40 -4.58 -39.73
CA PRO A 357 22.84 -4.60 -38.35
C PRO A 357 24.06 -5.51 -38.17
N SER A 358 24.95 -5.13 -37.25
CA SER A 358 26.12 -5.94 -36.90
C SER A 358 25.73 -7.31 -36.34
N ASN A 359 24.56 -7.40 -35.69
CA ASN A 359 23.94 -8.65 -35.27
C ASN A 359 22.44 -8.65 -35.62
N PRO A 360 22.04 -9.21 -36.78
CA PRO A 360 20.63 -9.32 -37.16
C PRO A 360 19.85 -10.29 -36.27
N ASP A 361 20.52 -11.14 -35.47
CA ASP A 361 19.88 -12.05 -34.52
C ASP A 361 19.62 -11.38 -33.15
N SER A 362 19.29 -10.09 -33.17
CA SER A 362 18.97 -9.30 -31.97
C SER A 362 18.01 -8.16 -32.27
N HIS A 363 17.36 -7.62 -31.24
CA HIS A 363 16.38 -6.54 -31.37
C HIS A 363 16.99 -5.34 -32.09
N GLN A 364 16.39 -4.94 -33.21
CA GLN A 364 16.79 -3.78 -33.96
C GLN A 364 15.99 -2.55 -33.52
N THR A 365 16.69 -1.42 -33.30
CA THR A 365 16.04 -0.11 -33.30
C THR A 365 16.05 0.42 -34.73
N VAL A 366 14.87 0.75 -35.25
CA VAL A 366 14.66 1.19 -36.64
C VAL A 366 14.43 2.70 -36.66
N TYR A 367 15.06 3.40 -37.61
CA TYR A 367 15.01 4.86 -37.75
C TYR A 367 14.41 5.33 -39.09
N SER A 368 14.03 4.39 -39.98
CA SER A 368 13.40 4.73 -41.26
C SER A 368 12.15 5.58 -41.08
N ASN A 369 12.20 6.78 -41.66
CA ASN A 369 11.07 7.72 -41.75
C ASN A 369 10.18 7.46 -42.96
N TRP A 370 10.30 6.28 -43.59
CA TRP A 370 9.52 5.93 -44.77
C TRP A 370 8.03 5.76 -44.41
N THR A 371 7.12 6.24 -45.26
CA THR A 371 5.66 6.18 -45.04
C THR A 371 4.94 5.59 -46.26
N MET A 372 3.81 4.91 -46.03
CA MET A 372 3.02 4.28 -47.11
C MET A 372 2.35 5.31 -48.02
N PHE A 373 1.82 6.39 -47.45
CA PHE A 373 1.12 7.44 -48.20
C PHE A 373 1.99 8.69 -48.33
N ASN A 374 1.95 9.34 -49.50
CA ASN A 374 2.44 10.70 -49.65
C ASN A 374 1.44 11.63 -48.95
N ILE A 375 1.71 11.96 -47.70
CA ILE A 375 0.92 12.93 -46.95
C ILE A 375 1.44 14.31 -47.36
N GLU A 376 0.59 15.16 -47.94
CA GLU A 376 0.96 16.56 -48.16
C GLU A 376 1.43 17.15 -46.82
N PRO A 377 2.51 17.94 -46.80
CA PRO A 377 2.98 18.54 -45.57
C PRO A 377 1.89 19.46 -45.00
N VAL A 378 1.44 19.14 -43.78
CA VAL A 378 0.49 19.93 -43.00
C VAL A 378 1.24 20.49 -41.81
N ALA A 379 1.53 21.80 -41.89
CA ALA A 379 2.20 22.54 -40.85
C ALA A 379 1.40 22.51 -39.53
N LEU A 380 2.12 22.33 -38.43
CA LEU A 380 1.65 22.40 -37.07
C LEU A 380 1.26 23.84 -36.71
N GLN A 381 0.07 24.01 -36.15
CA GLN A 381 -0.49 25.30 -35.70
C GLN A 381 -0.67 25.35 -34.18
N GLY A 382 -0.59 24.21 -33.48
CA GLY A 382 -0.67 24.17 -32.02
C GLY A 382 -0.58 22.74 -31.46
N ILE A 383 -0.31 22.65 -30.17
CA ILE A 383 -0.26 21.38 -29.42
C ILE A 383 -0.98 21.50 -28.08
N SER A 384 -1.45 20.36 -27.56
CA SER A 384 -1.96 20.22 -26.19
C SER A 384 -1.57 18.87 -25.60
N LEU A 385 -1.48 18.80 -24.27
CA LEU A 385 -1.20 17.56 -23.54
C LEU A 385 -2.41 17.12 -22.72
N SER A 386 -2.62 15.81 -22.66
CA SER A 386 -3.61 15.17 -21.79
C SER A 386 -3.01 13.96 -21.07
N PRO A 387 -3.25 13.79 -19.76
CA PRO A 387 -3.94 14.73 -18.86
C PRO A 387 -3.11 15.99 -18.59
N ALA A 388 -3.78 17.09 -18.21
CA ALA A 388 -3.13 18.36 -17.85
C ALA A 388 -2.39 18.30 -16.51
N SER A 389 -2.73 17.33 -15.67
CA SER A 389 -2.02 17.01 -14.45
C SER A 389 -2.07 15.52 -14.12
N SER A 390 -1.04 15.02 -13.45
CA SER A 390 -0.95 13.63 -12.98
C SER A 390 -0.40 13.56 -11.56
N ASP A 391 -0.96 12.66 -10.76
CA ASP A 391 -0.50 12.34 -9.41
C ASP A 391 0.08 10.93 -9.42
N ILE A 392 1.35 10.79 -9.00
CA ILE A 392 2.08 9.51 -8.97
C ILE A 392 2.90 9.41 -7.66
N VAL A 393 3.53 8.26 -7.41
CA VAL A 393 4.51 8.05 -6.32
C VAL A 393 5.89 7.71 -6.90
N PRO A 394 6.99 7.74 -6.13
CA PRO A 394 8.29 7.27 -6.60
C PRO A 394 8.22 5.85 -7.18
N GLY A 395 8.71 5.67 -8.40
CA GLY A 395 8.61 4.43 -9.19
C GLY A 395 7.31 4.28 -9.99
N GLY A 396 6.27 5.06 -9.70
CA GLY A 396 5.02 5.08 -10.46
C GLY A 396 5.15 5.79 -11.80
N THR A 397 4.23 5.52 -12.73
CA THR A 397 4.26 6.09 -14.08
C THR A 397 2.93 6.75 -14.48
N ALA A 398 3.00 7.75 -15.36
CA ALA A 398 1.83 8.38 -15.98
C ALA A 398 2.05 8.55 -17.48
N ASN A 399 1.04 8.24 -18.29
CA ASN A 399 1.09 8.40 -19.74
C ASN A 399 0.52 9.77 -20.12
N LEU A 400 1.26 10.51 -20.94
CA LEU A 400 0.85 11.76 -21.56
C LEU A 400 0.61 11.52 -23.05
N THR A 401 -0.51 12.01 -23.55
CA THR A 401 -0.85 12.05 -24.97
C THR A 401 -0.69 13.47 -25.49
N LEU A 402 0.04 13.63 -26.59
CA LEU A 402 0.15 14.87 -27.34
C LEU A 402 -0.94 14.91 -28.41
N THR A 403 -1.72 15.98 -28.43
CA THR A 403 -2.67 16.28 -29.50
C THR A 403 -2.16 17.47 -30.28
N VAL A 404 -2.20 17.38 -31.60
CA VAL A 404 -1.74 18.43 -32.53
C VAL A 404 -2.93 19.09 -33.23
N ASN A 405 -2.76 20.34 -33.64
CA ASN A 405 -3.72 21.11 -34.41
C ASN A 405 -3.05 21.65 -35.68
N PRO A 406 -3.61 21.48 -36.88
CA PRO A 406 -4.76 20.62 -37.17
C PRO A 406 -4.45 19.14 -36.87
N SER A 407 -5.49 18.31 -36.71
CA SER A 407 -5.32 16.92 -36.25
C SER A 407 -4.53 16.02 -37.23
N ASP A 408 -4.39 16.48 -38.48
CA ASP A 408 -3.61 15.87 -39.55
C ASP A 408 -2.23 16.53 -39.75
N ALA A 409 -1.81 17.45 -38.86
CA ALA A 409 -0.45 17.99 -38.86
C ALA A 409 0.57 16.84 -38.84
N ASN A 410 1.62 16.96 -39.65
CA ASN A 410 2.58 15.87 -39.88
C ASN A 410 4.04 16.35 -40.06
N CYS A 411 4.28 17.66 -39.99
CA CYS A 411 5.60 18.27 -40.13
C CYS A 411 6.15 18.76 -38.79
N TYR A 412 6.42 17.86 -37.83
CA TYR A 412 6.98 18.29 -36.55
C TYR A 412 7.83 17.23 -35.84
N GLU A 413 8.74 17.69 -34.98
CA GLU A 413 9.49 16.88 -34.03
C GLU A 413 9.21 17.35 -32.60
N VAL A 414 9.14 16.42 -31.65
CA VAL A 414 8.81 16.73 -30.26
C VAL A 414 9.98 16.40 -29.34
N ALA A 415 10.43 17.40 -28.58
CA ALA A 415 11.36 17.24 -27.48
C ALA A 415 10.62 17.29 -26.14
N TRP A 416 10.86 16.30 -25.28
CA TRP A 416 10.30 16.22 -23.94
C TRP A 416 11.33 16.66 -22.90
N SER A 417 10.88 17.44 -21.92
CA SER A 417 11.72 17.84 -20.79
C SER A 417 10.93 17.86 -19.49
N SER A 418 11.64 17.66 -18.38
CA SER A 418 11.10 17.82 -17.03
C SER A 418 11.78 18.99 -16.35
N SER A 419 11.02 19.84 -15.67
CA SER A 419 11.58 20.93 -14.85
C SER A 419 12.39 20.43 -13.66
N ALA A 420 12.18 19.18 -13.22
CA ALA A 420 12.87 18.54 -12.11
C ALA A 420 13.06 17.03 -12.38
N PRO A 421 14.06 16.63 -13.19
CA PRO A 421 14.29 15.22 -13.54
C PRO A 421 14.60 14.30 -12.35
N SER A 422 15.08 14.86 -11.23
CA SER A 422 15.28 14.12 -9.98
C SER A 422 13.98 13.85 -9.21
N VAL A 423 12.89 14.53 -9.55
CA VAL A 423 11.53 14.35 -9.00
C VAL A 423 10.69 13.49 -9.95
N ALA A 424 10.62 13.86 -11.23
CA ALA A 424 9.96 13.07 -12.27
C ALA A 424 10.75 13.13 -13.58
N SER A 425 11.05 11.98 -14.16
CA SER A 425 11.69 11.87 -15.47
C SER A 425 10.64 11.61 -16.56
N VAL A 426 10.97 11.95 -17.81
CA VAL A 426 10.06 11.78 -18.95
C VAL A 426 10.81 11.19 -20.13
N SER A 427 10.18 10.24 -20.82
CA SER A 427 10.65 9.67 -22.08
C SER A 427 9.47 9.53 -23.03
N GLY A 428 9.61 9.97 -24.29
CA GLY A 428 8.49 10.01 -25.22
C GLY A 428 8.91 10.10 -26.68
N ASN A 429 7.91 10.02 -27.56
CA ASN A 429 8.01 10.18 -29.00
C ASN A 429 7.17 11.38 -29.46
N ASN A 430 6.92 11.50 -30.77
CA ASN A 430 6.17 12.62 -31.34
C ASN A 430 4.67 12.66 -30.97
N LYS A 431 4.11 11.62 -30.33
CA LYS A 431 2.68 11.53 -30.02
C LYS A 431 2.38 11.29 -28.53
N SER A 432 3.33 10.78 -27.77
CA SER A 432 3.09 10.39 -26.37
C SER A 432 4.38 10.37 -25.56
N ALA A 433 4.26 10.43 -24.24
CA ALA A 433 5.36 10.25 -23.32
C ALA A 433 4.94 9.48 -22.07
N VAL A 434 5.87 8.73 -21.51
CA VAL A 434 5.76 8.12 -20.19
C VAL A 434 6.55 8.97 -19.21
N VAL A 435 5.88 9.42 -18.16
CA VAL A 435 6.50 10.11 -17.02
C VAL A 435 6.71 9.10 -15.90
N THR A 436 7.89 9.08 -15.30
CA THR A 436 8.23 8.20 -14.17
C THR A 436 8.57 9.03 -12.94
N GLY A 437 7.92 8.76 -11.81
CA GLY A 437 8.23 9.37 -10.53
C GLY A 437 9.58 8.85 -10.00
N VAL A 438 10.44 9.75 -9.54
CA VAL A 438 11.79 9.45 -9.03
C VAL A 438 11.88 9.72 -7.53
N SER A 439 11.39 10.89 -7.08
CA SER A 439 11.32 11.25 -5.66
C SER A 439 10.15 12.21 -5.42
N ALA A 440 9.69 12.31 -4.16
CA ALA A 440 8.56 13.16 -3.83
C ALA A 440 8.83 14.65 -4.13
N GLY A 441 7.82 15.35 -4.65
CA GLY A 441 7.91 16.73 -5.09
C GLY A 441 7.02 17.01 -6.30
N SER A 442 7.17 18.19 -6.90
CA SER A 442 6.44 18.56 -8.12
C SER A 442 7.39 18.80 -9.29
N ALA A 443 6.98 18.39 -10.49
CA ALA A 443 7.67 18.62 -11.74
C ALA A 443 6.67 19.07 -12.82
N VAL A 444 7.11 19.93 -13.73
CA VAL A 444 6.34 20.29 -14.93
C VAL A 444 6.98 19.60 -16.12
N ILE A 445 6.20 18.77 -16.79
CA ILE A 445 6.61 18.09 -18.02
C ILE A 445 6.22 18.97 -19.20
N THR A 446 7.19 19.28 -20.05
CA THR A 446 7.02 20.15 -21.22
C THR A 446 7.28 19.36 -22.49
N ALA A 447 6.28 19.31 -23.37
CA ALA A 447 6.43 18.92 -24.77
C ALA A 447 6.74 20.18 -25.59
N THR A 448 7.85 20.15 -26.34
CA THR A 448 8.24 21.21 -27.28
C THR A 448 8.18 20.63 -28.68
N ALA A 449 7.15 20.98 -29.44
CA ALA A 449 7.01 20.58 -30.83
C ALA A 449 7.59 21.67 -31.73
N THR A 450 8.54 21.30 -32.58
CA THR A 450 9.11 22.18 -33.61
C THR A 450 8.58 21.74 -34.96
N ASP A 451 7.86 22.63 -35.62
CA ASP A 451 7.40 22.42 -36.97
C ASP A 451 8.60 22.40 -37.94
N THR A 452 8.76 21.29 -38.67
CA THR A 452 9.93 21.05 -39.52
C THR A 452 9.85 21.76 -40.87
N GLU A 453 8.69 22.31 -41.24
CA GLU A 453 8.49 23.05 -42.49
C GLU A 453 8.68 24.56 -42.32
N THR A 454 8.04 25.13 -41.32
CA THR A 454 7.99 26.57 -41.01
C THR A 454 9.01 26.98 -39.94
N GLY A 455 9.52 26.04 -39.15
CA GLY A 455 10.38 26.31 -37.99
C GLY A 455 9.64 26.88 -36.78
N ALA A 456 8.30 26.92 -36.80
CA ALA A 456 7.49 27.37 -35.68
C ALA A 456 7.64 26.43 -34.48
N VAL A 457 7.72 26.98 -33.26
CA VAL A 457 7.86 26.19 -32.03
C VAL A 457 6.62 26.38 -31.17
N PHE A 458 6.04 25.25 -30.74
CA PHE A 458 4.89 25.19 -29.86
C PHE A 458 5.23 24.42 -28.60
N THR A 459 4.69 24.86 -27.46
CA THR A 459 4.89 24.19 -26.17
C THR A 459 3.57 23.88 -25.49
N ALA A 460 3.50 22.72 -24.85
CA ALA A 460 2.42 22.34 -23.96
C ALA A 460 3.00 21.70 -22.70
N THR A 461 2.31 21.89 -21.58
CA THR A 461 2.80 21.47 -20.26
C THR A 461 1.78 20.60 -19.54
N SER A 462 2.26 19.62 -18.78
CA SER A 462 1.48 18.84 -17.81
C SER A 462 2.14 18.91 -16.44
N SER A 463 1.36 19.14 -15.40
CA SER A 463 1.87 19.24 -14.02
C SER A 463 1.87 17.86 -13.36
N VAL A 464 3.00 17.45 -12.80
CA VAL A 464 3.16 16.15 -12.16
C VAL A 464 3.51 16.33 -10.70
N THR A 465 2.70 15.73 -9.83
CA THR A 465 2.96 15.67 -8.39
C THR A 465 3.36 14.24 -8.04
N VAL A 466 4.54 14.09 -7.44
CA VAL A 466 5.05 12.84 -6.91
C VAL A 466 4.84 12.88 -5.39
N HIS A 467 3.90 12.09 -4.89
CA HIS A 467 3.58 12.02 -3.46
C HIS A 467 4.62 11.18 -2.70
N ASN A 468 4.76 11.41 -1.39
CA ASN A 468 5.50 10.47 -0.55
C ASN A 468 4.77 9.11 -0.58
N GLY A 469 5.53 8.05 -0.79
CA GLY A 469 4.97 6.74 -1.10
C GLY A 469 6.01 5.83 -1.74
N TYR A 470 5.67 4.57 -1.83
CA TYR A 470 6.49 3.59 -2.51
C TYR A 470 5.60 2.64 -3.28
N VAL A 471 6.03 2.28 -4.48
CA VAL A 471 5.46 1.17 -5.21
C VAL A 471 5.99 -0.11 -4.59
N TYR A 472 5.10 -1.00 -4.17
CA TYR A 472 5.48 -2.36 -3.82
C TYR A 472 4.60 -3.37 -4.54
N THR A 473 5.17 -4.52 -4.78
CA THR A 473 4.43 -5.67 -5.29
C THR A 473 3.70 -6.32 -4.12
N CYS A 474 2.38 -6.43 -4.22
CA CYS A 474 1.56 -7.20 -3.29
C CYS A 474 0.76 -8.24 -4.05
N TYR A 475 0.09 -9.13 -3.31
CA TYR A 475 -0.85 -10.06 -3.91
C TYR A 475 -2.26 -9.80 -3.36
N GLN A 476 -3.16 -9.32 -4.21
CA GLN A 476 -4.51 -8.93 -3.84
C GLN A 476 -5.49 -10.12 -3.92
N PRO A 477 -6.41 -10.30 -2.98
CA PRO A 477 -7.36 -11.40 -3.01
C PRO A 477 -8.28 -11.30 -4.24
N VAL A 478 -8.28 -12.33 -5.07
CA VAL A 478 -9.12 -12.43 -6.27
C VAL A 478 -9.91 -13.73 -6.29
N ASN A 479 -11.06 -13.69 -6.97
CA ASN A 479 -11.93 -14.87 -7.14
C ASN A 479 -11.84 -15.46 -8.55
N THR A 480 -10.93 -14.95 -9.38
CA THR A 480 -10.73 -15.34 -10.78
C THR A 480 -9.25 -15.32 -11.13
N VAL A 481 -8.87 -16.07 -12.17
CA VAL A 481 -7.49 -16.11 -12.69
C VAL A 481 -7.46 -15.51 -14.09
N GLU A 482 -6.39 -14.77 -14.38
CA GLU A 482 -6.00 -14.29 -15.71
C GLU A 482 -4.73 -15.01 -16.14
N THR A 483 -4.61 -15.30 -17.44
CA THR A 483 -3.41 -15.92 -18.01
C THR A 483 -2.23 -14.97 -17.93
N ASP A 484 -1.03 -15.52 -17.84
CA ASP A 484 0.25 -14.79 -17.82
C ASP A 484 0.51 -13.88 -16.61
N ILE A 485 -0.30 -14.00 -15.55
CA ILE A 485 -0.09 -13.31 -14.28
C ILE A 485 0.35 -14.33 -13.20
N GLU A 486 1.15 -13.86 -12.26
CA GLU A 486 1.61 -14.62 -11.09
C GLU A 486 0.59 -14.51 -9.94
N TYR A 487 0.35 -15.61 -9.23
CA TYR A 487 -0.62 -15.70 -8.15
C TYR A 487 -0.04 -16.45 -6.95
N LEU A 488 -0.57 -16.18 -5.75
CA LEU A 488 -0.40 -17.02 -4.57
C LEU A 488 -1.70 -17.76 -4.28
N ILE A 489 -1.57 -18.96 -3.72
CA ILE A 489 -2.71 -19.75 -3.26
C ILE A 489 -2.67 -19.84 -1.74
N GLY A 490 -3.60 -19.17 -1.06
CA GLY A 490 -3.67 -19.16 0.40
C GLY A 490 -4.88 -19.91 0.95
N TYR A 491 -4.78 -20.45 2.15
CA TYR A 491 -5.88 -21.04 2.90
C TYR A 491 -5.96 -20.43 4.31
N ASN A 492 -7.19 -20.23 4.80
CA ASN A 492 -7.42 -19.76 6.16
C ASN A 492 -7.38 -20.92 7.16
N ASN A 493 -6.59 -20.77 8.23
CA ASN A 493 -6.56 -21.68 9.36
C ASN A 493 -6.46 -20.87 10.66
N GLY A 494 -7.49 -20.95 11.52
CA GLY A 494 -7.48 -20.28 12.82
C GLY A 494 -7.35 -18.74 12.78
N GLY A 495 -7.82 -18.08 11.71
CA GLY A 495 -7.74 -16.62 11.55
C GLY A 495 -6.45 -16.10 10.93
N SER A 496 -5.51 -16.98 10.54
CA SER A 496 -4.32 -16.63 9.76
C SER A 496 -4.39 -17.23 8.35
N VAL A 497 -3.80 -16.52 7.38
CA VAL A 497 -3.64 -17.00 5.99
C VAL A 497 -2.31 -17.74 5.86
N TYR A 498 -2.33 -18.93 5.26
CA TYR A 498 -1.15 -19.73 4.94
C TYR A 498 -1.08 -19.99 3.43
N LEU A 499 0.07 -19.73 2.81
CA LEU A 499 0.34 -19.88 1.38
C LEU A 499 0.88 -21.28 1.07
N LEU A 500 0.35 -21.93 0.03
CA LEU A 500 0.80 -23.25 -0.41
C LEU A 500 2.19 -23.18 -1.05
N MET A 501 3.11 -24.04 -0.58
CA MET A 501 4.48 -24.10 -1.07
C MET A 501 4.62 -24.90 -2.38
N ASN A 502 5.56 -24.46 -3.23
CA ASN A 502 5.88 -25.08 -4.51
C ASN A 502 6.73 -26.37 -4.41
N TYR A 503 7.30 -26.70 -3.24
CA TYR A 503 8.20 -27.86 -3.07
C TYR A 503 8.18 -28.43 -1.64
N ASN A 504 8.42 -29.76 -1.52
CA ASN A 504 8.67 -30.45 -0.24
C ASN A 504 10.20 -30.57 0.00
N PRO A 505 10.79 -29.87 0.97
CA PRO A 505 12.24 -29.65 1.09
C PRO A 505 13.09 -30.85 1.55
N ASN A 506 12.60 -32.10 1.51
CA ASN A 506 13.36 -33.25 2.00
C ASN A 506 13.73 -34.26 0.90
N PRO A 507 14.88 -34.09 0.22
CA PRO A 507 15.55 -35.20 -0.44
C PRO A 507 16.46 -35.89 0.59
N ILE A 508 15.92 -36.83 1.37
CA ILE A 508 16.81 -37.76 2.08
C ILE A 508 17.30 -38.77 1.05
N SER A 509 18.59 -38.70 0.78
CA SER A 509 19.33 -39.59 -0.11
C SER A 509 19.09 -41.06 0.21
N GLY A 510 18.71 -41.83 -0.81
CA GLY A 510 18.86 -43.28 -0.83
C GLY A 510 17.58 -44.05 -0.48
N ASN A 511 17.14 -44.82 -1.48
CA ASN A 511 16.11 -45.86 -1.46
C ASN A 511 14.65 -45.41 -1.58
N ASN A 512 14.12 -45.72 -2.76
CA ASN A 512 12.71 -45.99 -3.08
C ASN A 512 11.95 -46.54 -1.87
N TYR A 513 11.11 -45.72 -1.23
CA TYR A 513 9.79 -46.04 -0.68
C TYR A 513 9.19 -44.73 -0.15
N TYR A 514 8.30 -44.12 -0.92
CA TYR A 514 7.44 -43.02 -0.46
C TYR A 514 6.52 -43.57 0.62
N TYR A 515 6.70 -43.20 1.89
CA TYR A 515 5.68 -42.99 2.92
C TYR A 515 6.40 -42.64 4.24
N SER A 516 6.32 -41.40 4.70
CA SER A 516 6.35 -41.13 6.14
C SER A 516 5.23 -40.14 6.49
N TYR A 517 4.15 -40.72 7.01
CA TYR A 517 3.19 -39.99 7.82
C TYR A 517 3.89 -39.56 9.10
N ASN A 518 4.13 -38.26 9.28
CA ASN A 518 4.31 -37.70 10.61
C ASN A 518 3.08 -36.85 10.94
N SER A 519 2.21 -37.42 11.76
CA SER A 519 0.84 -36.98 12.05
C SER A 519 0.73 -35.74 12.95
N ASN A 520 1.79 -34.94 13.11
CA ASN A 520 1.82 -33.81 14.06
C ASN A 520 2.31 -32.48 13.48
N TYR A 521 2.60 -32.39 12.18
CA TYR A 521 2.87 -31.11 11.51
C TYR A 521 1.72 -30.78 10.57
N TYR A 522 0.74 -30.03 11.08
CA TYR A 522 -0.28 -29.41 10.25
C TYR A 522 0.36 -28.31 9.40
N GLY A 523 0.37 -28.50 8.07
CA GLY A 523 0.43 -27.40 7.11
C GLY A 523 1.68 -27.34 6.23
N TYR A 524 1.56 -27.77 4.98
CA TYR A 524 2.53 -27.55 3.89
C TYR A 524 2.49 -26.09 3.36
N GLY A 525 2.33 -25.10 4.24
CA GLY A 525 2.18 -23.70 3.84
C GLY A 525 2.92 -22.72 4.74
N ILE A 526 3.37 -21.61 4.15
CA ILE A 526 4.07 -20.53 4.84
C ILE A 526 3.04 -19.47 5.22
N LYS A 527 3.08 -18.98 6.46
CA LYS A 527 2.15 -17.95 6.91
C LYS A 527 2.37 -16.65 6.11
N ALA A 528 1.29 -16.08 5.58
CA ALA A 528 1.33 -14.81 4.86
C ALA A 528 1.41 -13.63 5.84
N VAL A 529 2.15 -12.59 5.45
CA VAL A 529 2.04 -11.26 6.05
C VAL A 529 1.02 -10.47 5.25
N LEU A 530 -0.02 -9.97 5.91
CA LEU A 530 -1.10 -9.21 5.28
C LEU A 530 -0.98 -7.72 5.62
N ASP A 531 -1.35 -6.84 4.70
CA ASP A 531 -1.62 -5.43 5.00
C ASP A 531 -3.05 -5.22 5.55
N SER A 532 -3.43 -3.96 5.83
CA SER A 532 -4.74 -3.59 6.37
C SER A 532 -5.91 -3.94 5.45
N ASP A 533 -5.66 -4.05 4.14
CA ASP A 533 -6.67 -4.37 3.12
C ASP A 533 -6.75 -5.89 2.86
N GLY A 534 -5.91 -6.68 3.53
CA GLY A 534 -5.85 -8.13 3.39
C GLY A 534 -5.03 -8.60 2.18
N ASN A 535 -4.21 -7.75 1.57
CA ASN A 535 -3.28 -8.14 0.53
C ASN A 535 -2.06 -8.83 1.16
N VAL A 536 -1.54 -9.84 0.50
CA VAL A 536 -0.29 -10.49 0.92
C VAL A 536 0.88 -9.61 0.49
N ILE A 537 1.63 -9.11 1.46
CA ILE A 537 2.80 -8.23 1.25
C ILE A 537 4.13 -8.95 1.52
N GLY A 538 4.06 -10.20 1.96
CA GLY A 538 5.23 -11.02 2.22
C GLY A 538 4.90 -12.34 2.90
N VAL A 539 5.95 -13.04 3.32
CA VAL A 539 5.88 -14.33 4.01
C VAL A 539 6.56 -14.23 5.38
N ASP A 540 5.94 -14.81 6.41
CA ASP A 540 6.50 -14.90 7.75
C ASP A 540 7.48 -16.09 7.81
N ASN A 541 8.77 -15.76 7.83
CA ASN A 541 9.86 -16.72 7.76
C ASN A 541 10.28 -17.33 9.11
N SER A 542 9.54 -17.06 10.19
CA SER A 542 9.84 -17.56 11.54
C SER A 542 9.88 -19.09 11.65
N THR A 543 9.26 -19.80 10.70
CA THR A 543 9.12 -21.27 10.72
C THR A 543 10.06 -21.98 9.73
N TYR A 544 10.57 -21.29 8.70
CA TYR A 544 11.44 -21.85 7.65
C TYR A 544 12.50 -20.82 7.25
N ALA A 545 13.74 -20.96 7.72
CA ALA A 545 14.77 -19.91 7.65
C ALA A 545 15.33 -19.57 6.24
N ALA A 546 14.66 -19.97 5.15
CA ALA A 546 15.11 -19.75 3.77
C ALA A 546 14.00 -19.49 2.74
N ALA A 547 12.73 -19.36 3.15
CA ALA A 547 11.65 -19.18 2.17
C ALA A 547 11.51 -17.71 1.72
N THR A 548 11.35 -17.50 0.42
CA THR A 548 11.01 -16.21 -0.23
C THR A 548 9.65 -16.32 -0.93
N THR A 549 9.06 -15.22 -1.39
CA THR A 549 7.81 -15.23 -2.18
C THR A 549 7.91 -16.10 -3.43
N ASP A 550 9.08 -16.23 -4.05
CA ASP A 550 9.31 -17.09 -5.22
C ASP A 550 8.99 -18.58 -4.93
N HIS A 551 9.06 -18.99 -3.66
CA HIS A 551 8.77 -20.36 -3.21
C HIS A 551 7.27 -20.70 -3.18
N VAL A 552 6.41 -19.70 -3.36
CA VAL A 552 4.95 -19.81 -3.24
C VAL A 552 4.20 -19.18 -4.44
N GLU A 553 4.92 -18.62 -5.40
CA GLU A 553 4.38 -18.03 -6.64
C GLU A 553 4.00 -19.10 -7.66
N TRP A 554 2.80 -18.97 -8.23
CA TRP A 554 2.25 -19.83 -9.26
C TRP A 554 1.85 -18.99 -10.48
N LYS A 555 2.29 -19.36 -11.67
CA LYS A 555 1.87 -18.73 -12.93
C LYS A 555 0.93 -19.68 -13.67
N PHE A 556 -0.23 -19.19 -14.09
CA PHE A 556 -1.21 -19.97 -14.85
C PHE A 556 -1.03 -19.71 -16.35
N ILE A 557 -0.82 -20.78 -17.10
CA ILE A 557 -0.62 -20.77 -18.55
C ILE A 557 -1.71 -21.64 -19.18
N SER A 558 -2.46 -21.05 -20.12
CA SER A 558 -3.49 -21.75 -20.89
C SER A 558 -2.90 -22.24 -22.20
N ASN A 559 -3.10 -23.52 -22.54
CA ASN A 559 -2.60 -24.11 -23.78
C ASN A 559 -3.70 -24.82 -24.59
N GLY A 560 -4.96 -24.39 -24.46
CA GLY A 560 -6.10 -25.00 -25.16
C GLY A 560 -6.59 -26.32 -24.56
N ASP A 561 -5.71 -27.33 -24.43
CA ASP A 561 -6.09 -28.72 -24.13
C ASP A 561 -5.90 -29.11 -22.65
N TYR A 562 -4.97 -28.44 -21.98
CA TYR A 562 -4.65 -28.63 -20.56
C TYR A 562 -4.21 -27.30 -19.93
N TYR A 563 -4.35 -27.20 -18.60
CA TYR A 563 -3.84 -26.07 -17.83
C TYR A 563 -2.44 -26.39 -17.32
N LEU A 564 -1.49 -25.47 -17.50
CA LEU A 564 -0.18 -25.53 -16.88
C LEU A 564 -0.14 -24.52 -15.74
N ILE A 565 0.15 -25.00 -14.54
CA ILE A 565 0.45 -24.13 -13.40
C ILE A 565 1.96 -24.25 -13.15
N GLN A 566 2.69 -23.22 -13.53
CA GLN A 566 4.13 -23.13 -13.40
C GLN A 566 4.51 -22.63 -12.01
N SER A 567 5.47 -23.31 -11.38
CA SER A 567 6.06 -22.87 -10.11
C SER A 567 7.09 -21.77 -10.35
N GLY A 568 7.04 -20.69 -9.55
CA GLY A 568 8.02 -19.59 -9.58
C GLY A 568 9.41 -19.97 -9.07
N TYR A 569 9.54 -21.03 -8.26
CA TYR A 569 10.81 -21.39 -7.60
C TYR A 569 11.76 -22.20 -8.48
N GLN A 570 11.23 -23.05 -9.36
CA GLN A 570 12.02 -23.92 -10.23
C GLN A 570 11.52 -23.79 -11.66
N SER A 571 12.19 -22.93 -12.43
CA SER A 571 11.98 -22.82 -13.86
C SER A 571 12.06 -24.22 -14.51
N GLY A 572 10.97 -24.64 -15.13
CA GLY A 572 10.85 -25.95 -15.78
C GLY A 572 9.99 -26.99 -15.07
N TYR A 573 9.40 -26.72 -13.90
CA TYR A 573 8.41 -27.63 -13.28
C TYR A 573 6.98 -27.10 -13.46
N TYR A 574 6.10 -27.96 -13.98
CA TYR A 574 4.71 -27.61 -14.28
C TYR A 574 3.75 -28.62 -13.64
N LEU A 575 2.70 -28.14 -12.98
CA LEU A 575 1.53 -28.96 -12.72
C LEU A 575 0.65 -28.96 -13.97
N ARG A 576 0.51 -30.12 -14.61
CA ARG A 576 -0.33 -30.27 -15.79
C ARG A 576 -1.68 -30.85 -15.39
N VAL A 577 -2.74 -30.20 -15.85
CA VAL A 577 -4.13 -30.57 -15.53
C VAL A 577 -4.93 -30.71 -16.81
N TRP A 578 -5.35 -31.94 -17.14
CA TRP A 578 -6.16 -32.20 -18.32
C TRP A 578 -7.62 -31.81 -18.08
N SER A 579 -8.20 -31.07 -19.03
CA SER A 579 -9.57 -30.57 -18.94
C SER A 579 -10.64 -31.67 -18.86
N ASN A 580 -10.31 -32.88 -19.34
CA ASN A 580 -11.19 -34.03 -19.52
C ASN A 580 -10.85 -35.26 -18.65
N SER A 581 -9.74 -35.27 -17.90
CA SER A 581 -9.30 -36.44 -17.11
C SER A 581 -9.22 -36.11 -15.62
N SER A 582 -9.52 -37.07 -14.74
CA SER A 582 -9.37 -36.85 -13.28
C SER A 582 -7.90 -36.82 -12.82
N TYR A 583 -6.97 -36.73 -13.75
CA TYR A 583 -5.55 -36.97 -13.57
C TYR A 583 -4.76 -35.65 -13.65
N SER A 584 -3.79 -35.48 -12.76
CA SER A 584 -2.84 -34.37 -12.79
C SER A 584 -1.47 -34.83 -12.30
N ASP A 585 -0.42 -34.42 -13.01
CA ASP A 585 0.96 -34.80 -12.75
C ASP A 585 1.88 -33.58 -12.64
N LEU A 586 2.96 -33.74 -11.87
CA LEU A 586 4.02 -32.73 -11.78
C LEU A 586 5.09 -33.14 -12.79
N TYR A 587 5.33 -32.27 -13.76
CA TYR A 587 6.20 -32.50 -14.90
C TYR A 587 7.44 -31.60 -14.82
N PRO A 588 8.64 -32.14 -14.57
CA PRO A 588 9.90 -31.42 -14.76
C PRO A 588 10.26 -31.33 -16.25
N ALA A 589 11.02 -30.30 -16.62
CA ALA A 589 11.61 -30.13 -17.94
C ALA A 589 12.54 -31.29 -18.34
N SER A 590 12.95 -32.14 -17.38
CA SER A 590 13.74 -33.35 -17.59
C SER A 590 12.92 -34.61 -17.96
N GLY A 591 11.59 -34.51 -18.10
CA GLY A 591 10.74 -35.54 -18.70
C GLY A 591 10.21 -36.65 -17.77
N THR A 592 10.44 -36.59 -16.46
CA THR A 592 9.98 -37.61 -15.49
C THR A 592 8.78 -37.16 -14.67
N SER A 593 7.59 -37.72 -14.91
CA SER A 593 6.35 -37.41 -14.17
C SER A 593 6.39 -37.90 -12.70
N TYR A 594 6.00 -37.05 -11.76
CA TYR A 594 5.80 -37.43 -10.34
C TYR A 594 4.32 -37.42 -9.96
N ALA A 595 3.93 -38.32 -9.05
CA ALA A 595 2.59 -38.34 -8.48
C ALA A 595 2.34 -37.08 -7.65
N THR A 596 1.22 -36.41 -7.91
CA THR A 596 0.82 -35.21 -7.18
C THR A 596 -0.34 -35.48 -6.25
N ASN A 597 -0.39 -34.68 -5.20
CA ASN A 597 -1.53 -34.61 -4.30
C ASN A 597 -2.68 -33.76 -4.87
N TRP A 598 -2.50 -33.17 -6.05
CA TRP A 598 -3.55 -32.46 -6.77
C TRP A 598 -4.37 -33.47 -7.59
N GLN A 599 -5.69 -33.26 -7.67
CA GLN A 599 -6.56 -34.02 -8.56
C GLN A 599 -7.58 -33.10 -9.21
N TRP A 600 -7.75 -33.25 -10.52
CA TRP A 600 -8.86 -32.65 -11.24
C TRP A 600 -10.11 -33.52 -11.09
N ASN A 601 -11.25 -32.88 -10.95
CA ASN A 601 -12.54 -33.52 -11.10
C ASN A 601 -13.18 -32.95 -12.37
N SER A 602 -13.14 -33.74 -13.44
CA SER A 602 -13.61 -33.32 -14.76
C SER A 602 -15.13 -33.09 -14.82
N SER A 603 -15.91 -33.75 -13.94
CA SER A 603 -17.37 -33.66 -13.89
C SER A 603 -17.87 -32.33 -13.32
N ASN A 604 -17.17 -31.77 -12.35
CA ASN A 604 -17.50 -30.46 -11.77
C ASN A 604 -16.43 -29.41 -12.01
N LYS A 605 -15.46 -29.69 -12.89
CA LYS A 605 -14.33 -28.82 -13.25
C LYS A 605 -13.60 -28.27 -12.03
N ARG A 606 -13.28 -29.14 -11.06
CA ARG A 606 -12.58 -28.78 -9.81
C ARG A 606 -11.19 -29.35 -9.67
N LEU A 607 -10.17 -28.49 -9.55
CA LEU A 607 -8.84 -28.90 -9.12
C LEU A 607 -8.78 -28.91 -7.58
N SER A 608 -8.42 -30.01 -6.94
CA SER A 608 -8.37 -30.13 -5.47
C SER A 608 -7.05 -30.72 -4.95
N TYR A 609 -6.56 -30.24 -3.80
CA TYR A 609 -5.37 -30.78 -3.13
C TYR A 609 -5.72 -31.71 -1.96
N TYR A 610 -5.11 -32.90 -1.92
CA TYR A 610 -5.37 -33.97 -0.96
C TYR A 610 -4.12 -34.34 -0.16
N VAL A 611 -4.24 -34.51 1.17
CA VAL A 611 -3.10 -34.87 2.03
C VAL A 611 -3.12 -36.34 2.47
N SER A 612 -4.23 -37.08 2.24
CA SER A 612 -4.35 -38.46 2.72
C SER A 612 -5.48 -39.24 2.02
N SER A 613 -5.42 -40.59 2.06
CA SER A 613 -6.43 -41.51 1.53
C SER A 613 -7.80 -41.45 2.26
N SER A 614 -7.88 -40.68 3.35
CA SER A 614 -9.12 -40.30 4.03
C SER A 614 -9.33 -38.77 3.95
N LEU A 615 -9.51 -38.28 2.72
CA LEU A 615 -10.32 -37.10 2.34
C LEU A 615 -10.35 -35.93 3.33
N THR A 616 -9.23 -35.22 3.50
CA THR A 616 -9.27 -33.80 3.92
C THR A 616 -8.86 -32.96 2.71
N LYS A 617 -9.83 -32.25 2.11
CA LYS A 617 -9.63 -31.34 0.98
C LYS A 617 -9.16 -30.00 1.52
N TYR A 618 -8.03 -29.51 1.03
CA TYR A 618 -7.48 -28.23 1.51
C TYR A 618 -7.77 -27.07 0.56
N ALA A 619 -8.01 -27.32 -0.73
CA ALA A 619 -8.31 -26.31 -1.74
C ALA A 619 -9.20 -26.90 -2.83
N SER A 620 -10.13 -26.12 -3.40
CA SER A 620 -10.82 -26.51 -4.63
C SER A 620 -11.27 -25.31 -5.47
N PHE A 621 -11.03 -25.35 -6.78
CA PHE A 621 -11.32 -24.25 -7.72
C PHE A 621 -12.27 -24.69 -8.83
N LEU A 622 -13.39 -24.00 -9.04
CA LEU A 622 -14.41 -24.29 -10.05
C LEU A 622 -14.15 -23.48 -11.34
N ALA A 623 -13.90 -24.12 -12.48
CA ALA A 623 -13.90 -23.39 -13.76
C ALA A 623 -15.34 -23.13 -14.23
N ALA A 624 -15.65 -21.89 -14.64
CA ALA A 624 -16.97 -21.55 -15.19
C ALA A 624 -17.12 -22.10 -16.62
N ALA A 625 -18.36 -22.50 -16.99
CA ALA A 625 -18.64 -23.12 -18.27
C ALA A 625 -18.92 -22.07 -19.37
N GLY A 626 -18.18 -22.15 -20.47
CA GLY A 626 -18.41 -21.38 -21.71
C GLY A 626 -17.51 -20.15 -21.83
N ASN A 627 -16.66 -20.16 -22.87
CA ASN A 627 -15.60 -19.20 -23.23
C ASN A 627 -14.31 -19.29 -22.40
N TYR A 628 -13.19 -19.47 -23.13
CA TYR A 628 -11.82 -19.69 -22.67
C TYR A 628 -11.16 -18.49 -21.96
N SER A 629 -11.94 -17.63 -21.30
CA SER A 629 -11.48 -16.38 -20.72
C SER A 629 -11.89 -16.13 -19.27
N ASN A 630 -12.65 -17.01 -18.61
CA ASN A 630 -13.11 -16.79 -17.22
C ASN A 630 -12.80 -17.98 -16.29
N PHE A 631 -11.76 -17.85 -15.47
CA PHE A 631 -11.16 -18.94 -14.71
C PHE A 631 -11.45 -18.94 -13.20
N PHE A 632 -11.64 -20.15 -12.64
CA PHE A 632 -11.50 -20.59 -11.24
C PHE A 632 -12.21 -19.80 -10.10
N LYS A 633 -13.35 -20.30 -9.60
CA LYS A 633 -14.02 -19.85 -8.36
C LYS A 633 -13.69 -20.77 -7.18
N ALA A 634 -13.21 -20.24 -6.05
CA ALA A 634 -13.01 -21.03 -4.82
C ALA A 634 -14.36 -21.47 -4.22
N ASP A 635 -14.48 -22.74 -3.81
CA ASP A 635 -15.68 -23.25 -3.12
C ASP A 635 -15.56 -23.07 -1.59
N THR A 636 -16.53 -22.41 -0.97
CA THR A 636 -16.50 -21.95 0.44
C THR A 636 -16.88 -23.03 1.46
N ALA A 637 -17.07 -24.29 1.05
CA ALA A 637 -17.73 -25.29 1.89
C ALA A 637 -16.84 -25.97 2.96
N THR A 638 -15.51 -25.97 2.84
CA THR A 638 -14.60 -26.55 3.86
C THR A 638 -13.19 -25.96 3.69
N ALA A 639 -12.77 -25.12 4.64
CA ALA A 639 -11.56 -24.26 4.62
C ALA A 639 -11.50 -23.32 3.38
N SER A 640 -11.84 -22.04 3.58
CA SER A 640 -11.87 -21.03 2.52
C SER A 640 -10.46 -20.80 1.95
N VAL A 641 -10.21 -21.31 0.74
CA VAL A 641 -9.02 -21.00 -0.05
C VAL A 641 -9.24 -19.72 -0.83
N GLN A 642 -8.22 -18.88 -0.88
CA GLN A 642 -8.21 -17.57 -1.51
C GLN A 642 -7.03 -17.50 -2.48
N LEU A 643 -7.30 -17.07 -3.71
CA LEU A 643 -6.23 -16.71 -4.65
C LEU A 643 -5.82 -15.28 -4.38
N TYR A 644 -4.52 -15.00 -4.52
CA TYR A 644 -3.99 -13.65 -4.44
C TYR A 644 -3.24 -13.32 -5.74
N LYS A 645 -3.74 -12.39 -6.54
CA LYS A 645 -3.15 -11.93 -7.80
C LYS A 645 -1.98 -11.00 -7.53
N LYS A 646 -0.82 -11.22 -8.16
CA LYS A 646 0.29 -10.28 -8.10
C LYS A 646 -0.12 -8.96 -8.75
N VAL A 647 -0.05 -7.89 -7.99
CA VAL A 647 -0.37 -6.54 -8.43
C VAL A 647 0.73 -5.61 -7.95
N THR A 648 1.16 -4.73 -8.84
CA THR A 648 2.01 -3.61 -8.49
C THR A 648 1.11 -2.51 -7.94
N THR A 649 1.13 -2.33 -6.62
CA THR A 649 0.29 -1.33 -5.95
C THR A 649 1.13 -0.13 -5.58
N SER A 650 0.57 1.05 -5.80
CA SER A 650 1.12 2.30 -5.28
C SER A 650 0.47 2.57 -3.94
N VAL A 651 1.26 2.57 -2.87
CA VAL A 651 0.81 3.17 -1.61
C VAL A 651 1.31 4.59 -1.59
N ILE A 652 0.35 5.51 -1.69
CA ILE A 652 0.57 6.88 -1.23
C ILE A 652 0.75 6.71 0.27
N GLN A 653 1.97 6.96 0.74
CA GLN A 653 2.18 7.20 2.14
C GLN A 653 1.56 8.58 2.32
N ASP A 654 0.26 8.63 2.64
CA ASP A 654 -0.35 9.85 3.14
C ASP A 654 0.54 10.23 4.30
N ASP A 655 1.44 11.20 4.10
CA ASP A 655 2.07 11.84 5.23
C ASP A 655 0.89 12.49 5.93
N PRO A 656 0.47 11.98 7.11
CA PRO A 656 -0.52 12.71 7.87
C PRO A 656 0.05 14.12 8.01
N VAL A 657 -0.71 15.14 7.63
CA VAL A 657 -0.32 16.51 7.98
C VAL A 657 -0.29 16.52 9.50
N LEU A 658 0.90 16.46 10.10
CA LEU A 658 1.06 16.42 11.55
C LEU A 658 1.19 17.84 12.07
N HIS A 659 0.53 18.11 13.19
CA HIS A 659 0.72 19.33 13.97
C HIS A 659 1.38 19.00 15.29
N THR A 660 2.29 19.88 15.69
CA THR A 660 2.98 19.81 16.97
C THR A 660 2.08 20.42 18.04
N VAL A 661 1.74 19.63 19.06
CA VAL A 661 1.04 20.11 20.25
C VAL A 661 1.96 20.00 21.44
N THR A 662 2.32 21.14 22.01
CA THR A 662 3.17 21.24 23.20
C THR A 662 2.30 21.60 24.40
N PHE A 663 2.21 20.68 25.36
CA PHE A 663 1.57 20.92 26.65
C PHE A 663 2.62 21.50 27.60
N VAL A 664 2.32 22.67 28.17
CA VAL A 664 3.19 23.35 29.14
C VAL A 664 2.46 23.57 30.47
N ASP A 665 3.23 23.60 31.55
CA ASP A 665 2.73 23.94 32.88
C ASP A 665 2.59 25.47 33.05
N HIS A 666 2.07 25.91 34.19
CA HIS A 666 1.81 27.33 34.49
C HIS A 666 3.05 28.23 34.42
N ASP A 667 4.25 27.67 34.56
CA ASP A 667 5.54 28.38 34.50
C ASP A 667 6.22 28.32 33.11
N GLY A 668 5.58 27.68 32.14
CA GLY A 668 6.10 27.45 30.80
C GLY A 668 6.96 26.19 30.65
N THR A 669 7.12 25.38 31.71
CA THR A 669 7.81 24.09 31.65
C THR A 669 7.06 23.13 30.73
N VAL A 670 7.76 22.52 29.75
CA VAL A 670 7.15 21.55 28.83
C VAL A 670 6.85 20.25 29.57
N LEU A 671 5.57 19.88 29.63
CA LEU A 671 5.08 18.63 30.23
C LEU A 671 5.08 17.48 29.22
N SER A 672 4.68 17.75 27.99
CA SER A 672 4.66 16.77 26.90
C SER A 672 4.67 17.47 25.55
N THR A 673 5.25 16.82 24.54
CA THR A 673 5.13 17.24 23.14
C THR A 673 4.70 16.04 22.32
N GLN A 674 3.66 16.21 21.51
CA GLN A 674 3.12 15.17 20.66
C GLN A 674 2.93 15.68 19.24
N GLN A 675 3.09 14.76 18.28
CA GLN A 675 2.69 14.96 16.90
C GLN A 675 1.32 14.31 16.71
N VAL A 676 0.33 15.09 16.26
CA VAL A 676 -1.04 14.61 16.02
C VAL A 676 -1.44 14.90 14.58
N GLN A 677 -2.16 13.97 13.97
CA GLN A 677 -2.68 14.14 12.61
C GLN A 677 -3.70 15.29 12.56
N HIS A 678 -3.68 16.05 11.47
CA HIS A 678 -4.63 17.12 11.18
C HIS A 678 -6.06 16.62 11.35
N GLY A 679 -6.83 17.31 12.18
CA GLY A 679 -8.21 16.95 12.51
C GLY A 679 -8.35 16.04 13.73
N SER A 680 -7.26 15.50 14.27
CA SER A 680 -7.27 14.58 15.41
C SER A 680 -7.10 15.30 16.75
N ALA A 681 -7.57 14.65 17.82
CA ALA A 681 -7.41 15.15 19.18
C ALA A 681 -6.02 14.84 19.74
N ALA A 682 -5.49 15.75 20.55
CA ALA A 682 -4.27 15.52 21.33
C ALA A 682 -4.60 14.87 22.69
N VAL A 683 -3.68 14.07 23.23
CA VAL A 683 -3.86 13.44 24.55
C VAL A 683 -3.19 14.29 25.62
N ALA A 684 -3.97 14.83 26.55
CA ALA A 684 -3.43 15.63 27.65
C ALA A 684 -2.56 14.79 28.61
N PRO A 685 -1.37 15.28 29.00
CA PRO A 685 -0.54 14.61 30.00
C PRO A 685 -1.12 14.78 31.41
N THR A 686 -0.63 13.97 32.37
CA THR A 686 -0.87 14.24 33.78
C THR A 686 -0.12 15.49 34.21
N VAL A 687 -0.82 16.46 34.80
CA VAL A 687 -0.17 17.64 35.37
C VAL A 687 0.50 17.30 36.71
N PRO A 688 1.72 17.80 36.97
CA PRO A 688 2.30 17.76 38.30
C PRO A 688 1.38 18.44 39.32
N GLY A 689 1.40 17.97 40.57
CA GLY A 689 0.67 18.65 41.65
C GLY A 689 1.36 19.97 41.99
N TRP A 690 0.62 21.08 41.95
CA TRP A 690 1.07 22.38 42.43
C TRP A 690 0.47 22.66 43.82
N GLU A 691 1.33 22.69 44.84
CA GLU A 691 0.90 22.91 46.23
C GLU A 691 0.06 24.20 46.37
N GLY A 692 -1.09 24.11 47.04
CA GLY A 692 -2.01 25.23 47.23
C GLY A 692 -2.86 25.60 46.02
N HIS A 693 -2.78 24.85 44.91
CA HIS A 693 -3.49 25.13 43.68
C HIS A 693 -4.21 23.88 43.14
N ALA A 694 -5.38 24.08 42.54
CA ALA A 694 -6.15 23.03 41.89
C ALA A 694 -6.13 23.22 40.38
N PHE A 695 -5.83 22.15 39.65
CA PHE A 695 -5.90 22.14 38.19
C PHE A 695 -7.36 22.31 37.74
N THR A 696 -7.60 23.31 36.91
CA THR A 696 -8.95 23.67 36.41
C THR A 696 -9.19 23.26 34.96
N GLY A 697 -8.12 23.00 34.21
CA GLY A 697 -8.20 22.62 32.80
C GLY A 697 -7.05 23.21 31.98
N TRP A 698 -7.24 23.22 30.67
CA TRP A 698 -6.29 23.75 29.71
C TRP A 698 -6.87 25.01 29.05
N ASP A 699 -6.01 25.93 28.62
CA ASP A 699 -6.39 27.22 28.02
C ASP A 699 -6.93 27.14 26.57
N VAL A 700 -6.51 26.12 25.81
CA VAL A 700 -6.82 25.92 24.38
C VAL A 700 -7.53 24.59 24.17
N ASP A 701 -8.54 24.57 23.29
CA ASP A 701 -9.17 23.32 22.85
C ASP A 701 -8.21 22.53 21.93
N PHE A 702 -8.00 21.26 22.26
CA PHE A 702 -7.12 20.34 21.54
C PHE A 702 -7.87 19.09 21.06
N SER A 703 -9.20 19.14 21.04
CA SER A 703 -10.04 18.03 20.55
C SER A 703 -10.05 17.89 19.03
N ASN A 704 -9.65 18.93 18.29
CA ASN A 704 -9.57 18.96 16.82
C ASN A 704 -8.41 19.87 16.37
N VAL A 705 -7.22 19.30 16.17
CA VAL A 705 -6.00 20.08 15.92
C VAL A 705 -5.77 20.30 14.42
N THR A 706 -5.75 21.55 13.98
CA THR A 706 -5.57 21.93 12.56
C THR A 706 -4.35 22.80 12.28
N THR A 707 -3.62 23.20 13.32
CA THR A 707 -2.34 23.94 13.29
C THR A 707 -1.50 23.55 14.50
N ASP A 708 -0.21 23.90 14.54
CA ASP A 708 0.61 23.78 15.75
C ASP A 708 0.00 24.58 16.91
N LEU A 709 0.02 24.01 18.13
CA LEU A 709 -0.57 24.60 19.34
C LEU A 709 0.38 24.49 20.54
N THR A 710 0.34 25.51 21.40
CA THR A 710 0.87 25.44 22.76
C THR A 710 -0.32 25.53 23.72
N VAL A 711 -0.46 24.51 24.58
CA VAL A 711 -1.59 24.32 25.48
C VAL A 711 -1.07 24.41 26.93
N THR A 712 -1.54 25.41 27.68
CA THR A 712 -1.03 25.78 29.01
C THR A 712 -2.00 25.33 30.11
N ALA A 713 -1.47 24.67 31.14
CA ALA A 713 -2.24 24.26 32.31
C ALA A 713 -2.76 25.48 33.08
N GLN A 714 -4.05 25.46 33.45
CA GLN A 714 -4.70 26.52 34.21
C GLN A 714 -5.04 26.03 35.61
N TYR A 715 -4.85 26.89 36.62
CA TYR A 715 -5.05 26.55 38.02
C TYR A 715 -5.87 27.62 38.75
N SER A 716 -6.59 27.20 39.79
CA SER A 716 -7.23 28.06 40.77
C SER A 716 -6.55 27.91 42.12
N VAL A 717 -6.34 29.02 42.83
CA VAL A 717 -5.81 29.00 44.20
C VAL A 717 -6.82 28.32 45.13
N LEU A 718 -6.34 27.38 45.96
CA LEU A 718 -7.16 26.70 46.97
C LEU A 718 -7.30 27.57 48.22
N SER A 719 -8.40 27.38 48.95
CA SER A 719 -8.65 28.02 50.24
C SER A 719 -8.66 27.01 51.37
N TYR A 720 -8.18 27.41 52.54
CA TYR A 720 -8.09 26.59 53.75
C TYR A 720 -8.61 27.36 54.96
N ASP A 721 -9.15 26.62 55.93
CA ASP A 721 -9.77 27.22 57.11
C ASP A 721 -8.75 27.44 58.23
N LEU A 722 -8.75 28.65 58.79
CA LEU A 722 -8.17 28.94 60.09
C LEU A 722 -9.26 28.78 61.14
N MET A 723 -9.07 27.85 62.07
CA MET A 723 -9.92 27.66 63.24
C MET A 723 -9.13 27.98 64.51
N ILE A 724 -9.60 28.96 65.28
CA ILE A 724 -9.04 29.30 66.58
C ILE A 724 -10.04 28.93 67.66
N THR A 725 -9.64 28.03 68.56
CA THR A 725 -10.42 27.65 69.73
C THR A 725 -9.87 28.34 70.96
N TYR A 726 -10.73 29.04 71.69
CA TYR A 726 -10.36 29.75 72.92
C TYR A 726 -10.83 28.94 74.13
N VAL A 727 -9.89 28.47 74.95
CA VAL A 727 -10.17 27.62 76.12
C VAL A 727 -9.53 28.17 77.38
N TYR A 728 -10.11 27.89 78.54
CA TYR A 728 -9.45 28.05 79.83
C TYR A 728 -8.49 26.88 80.08
N ALA A 729 -7.58 27.03 81.04
CA ALA A 729 -6.61 25.99 81.42
C ALA A 729 -7.25 24.65 81.85
N ASP A 730 -8.52 24.66 82.27
CA ASP A 730 -9.30 23.46 82.64
C ASP A 730 -9.99 22.78 81.44
N GLY A 731 -9.84 23.34 80.23
CA GLY A 731 -10.45 22.86 78.99
C GLY A 731 -11.85 23.40 78.70
N GLY A 732 -12.43 24.24 79.57
CA GLY A 732 -13.69 24.92 79.32
C GLY A 732 -13.58 25.96 78.20
N GLN A 733 -14.68 26.23 77.49
CA GLN A 733 -14.69 27.25 76.43
C GLN A 733 -14.61 28.66 77.01
N ALA A 734 -13.60 29.44 76.62
CA ALA A 734 -13.36 30.80 77.12
C ALA A 734 -14.04 31.88 76.26
N ALA A 735 -14.09 31.70 74.94
CA ALA A 735 -14.77 32.59 74.00
C ALA A 735 -15.37 31.81 72.82
N GLN A 736 -16.13 32.48 71.94
CA GLN A 736 -16.62 31.83 70.71
C GLN A 736 -15.46 31.51 69.77
N PRO A 737 -15.37 30.28 69.20
CA PRO A 737 -14.33 29.95 68.24
C PRO A 737 -14.37 30.85 67.01
N TYR A 738 -13.20 31.21 66.50
CA TYR A 738 -13.07 31.96 65.25
C TYR A 738 -12.84 30.98 64.10
N VAL A 739 -13.58 31.13 62.99
CA VAL A 739 -13.41 30.33 61.77
C VAL A 739 -13.45 31.26 60.55
N GLN A 740 -12.41 31.22 59.72
CA GLN A 740 -12.38 31.95 58.45
C GLN A 740 -11.52 31.22 57.42
N SER A 741 -11.96 31.21 56.17
CA SER A 741 -11.21 30.66 55.04
C SER A 741 -10.27 31.70 54.44
N TYR A 742 -9.05 31.29 54.12
CA TYR A 742 -8.03 32.10 53.46
C TYR A 742 -7.47 31.38 52.24
N GLU A 743 -7.18 32.11 51.16
CA GLU A 743 -6.46 31.56 50.00
C GLU A 743 -5.03 31.15 50.42
N TYR A 744 -4.49 30.11 49.78
CA TYR A 744 -3.10 29.69 49.98
C TYR A 744 -2.13 30.87 49.76
N GLY A 745 -1.22 31.07 50.70
CA GLY A 745 -0.26 32.18 50.69
C GLY A 745 -0.81 33.51 51.22
N ALA A 746 -2.10 33.61 51.54
CA ALA A 746 -2.65 34.80 52.19
C ALA A 746 -2.20 34.90 53.66
N SER A 747 -1.86 36.10 54.10
CA SER A 747 -1.53 36.38 55.50
C SER A 747 -2.80 36.56 56.33
N TYR A 748 -2.80 36.04 57.55
CA TYR A 748 -3.85 36.27 58.56
C TYR A 748 -3.24 36.84 59.85
N CYS A 749 -4.02 37.68 60.54
CA CYS A 749 -3.67 38.27 61.83
C CYS A 749 -4.98 38.47 62.62
N VAL A 750 -5.15 37.71 63.69
CA VAL A 750 -6.38 37.69 64.50
C VAL A 750 -6.00 37.92 65.97
N GLU A 751 -6.50 39.00 66.56
CA GLU A 751 -6.30 39.28 67.99
C GLU A 751 -7.17 38.36 68.85
N SER A 752 -6.58 37.81 69.91
CA SER A 752 -7.30 37.00 70.89
C SER A 752 -8.21 37.88 71.75
N PRO A 753 -9.48 37.48 72.01
CA PRO A 753 -10.40 38.25 72.84
C PRO A 753 -9.85 38.57 74.24
N SER A 754 -9.93 39.82 74.68
CA SER A 754 -9.54 40.16 76.05
C SER A 754 -10.58 39.65 77.06
N ILE A 755 -10.16 38.81 78.01
CA ILE A 755 -11.00 38.29 79.09
C ILE A 755 -10.46 38.83 80.42
N MET A 756 -11.32 39.47 81.22
CA MET A 756 -10.92 40.11 82.47
C MET A 756 -10.40 39.08 83.50
N GLY A 757 -9.20 39.30 84.05
CA GLY A 757 -8.55 38.42 85.03
C GLY A 757 -7.87 37.18 84.45
N TYR A 758 -7.73 37.11 83.13
CA TYR A 758 -7.07 36.01 82.43
C TYR A 758 -6.10 36.54 81.37
N THR A 759 -4.93 35.90 81.28
CA THR A 759 -3.96 36.15 80.23
C THR A 759 -3.99 35.03 79.19
N ALA A 760 -4.15 35.40 77.92
CA ALA A 760 -3.99 34.48 76.79
C ALA A 760 -2.52 34.15 76.57
N ASP A 761 -2.20 32.85 76.39
CA ASP A 761 -0.87 32.40 76.01
C ASP A 761 -0.41 32.91 74.63
N ILE A 762 -1.37 33.09 73.71
CA ILE A 762 -1.17 33.64 72.36
C ILE A 762 -2.06 34.88 72.21
N PRO A 763 -1.54 36.11 72.44
CA PRO A 763 -2.33 37.34 72.35
C PRO A 763 -2.79 37.67 70.92
N VAL A 764 -2.00 37.28 69.91
CA VAL A 764 -2.31 37.47 68.49
C VAL A 764 -1.93 36.20 67.74
N VAL A 765 -2.87 35.64 66.98
CA VAL A 765 -2.64 34.51 66.09
C VAL A 765 -2.37 35.05 64.69
N GLU A 766 -1.13 34.96 64.24
CA GLU A 766 -0.70 35.45 62.92
C GLU A 766 0.12 34.42 62.15
N GLY A 767 0.06 34.49 60.83
CA GLY A 767 0.78 33.57 59.95
C GLY A 767 0.41 33.74 58.48
N VAL A 768 0.89 32.79 57.66
CA VAL A 768 0.55 32.67 56.24
C VAL A 768 -0.18 31.34 56.04
N MET A 769 -1.29 31.34 55.32
CA MET A 769 -2.08 30.14 55.10
C MET A 769 -1.33 29.14 54.22
N GLY A 770 -1.03 27.96 54.77
CA GLY A 770 -0.39 26.85 54.07
C GLY A 770 -1.39 25.95 53.34
N ALA A 771 -0.94 24.80 52.84
CA ALA A 771 -1.77 23.86 52.06
C ALA A 771 -2.67 22.93 52.91
N SER A 772 -3.04 23.36 54.12
CA SER A 772 -3.90 22.61 55.03
C SER A 772 -4.58 23.53 56.04
N ASN A 773 -5.74 23.12 56.54
CA ASN A 773 -6.44 23.83 57.61
C ASN A 773 -5.53 23.98 58.83
N VAL A 774 -5.56 25.17 59.44
CA VAL A 774 -4.78 25.50 60.62
C VAL A 774 -5.72 25.55 61.82
N ASN A 775 -5.43 24.72 62.82
CA ASN A 775 -6.16 24.71 64.09
C ASN A 775 -5.24 25.25 65.18
N VAL A 776 -5.61 26.36 65.81
CA VAL A 776 -4.88 26.96 66.93
C VAL A 776 -5.76 26.91 68.17
N THR A 777 -5.19 26.47 69.28
CA THR A 777 -5.84 26.55 70.59
C THR A 777 -5.14 27.63 71.39
N VAL A 778 -5.89 28.65 71.79
CA VAL A 778 -5.43 29.71 72.68
C VAL A 778 -5.94 29.39 74.09
N THR A 779 -5.01 29.28 75.02
CA THR A 779 -5.30 28.92 76.42
C THR A 779 -5.22 30.16 77.30
N TYR A 780 -6.30 30.43 78.02
CA TYR A 780 -6.40 31.49 79.00
C TYR A 780 -6.00 30.95 80.38
N THR A 781 -4.97 31.54 80.96
CA THR A 781 -4.51 31.24 82.32
C THR A 781 -5.04 32.32 83.26
N ALA A 782 -5.65 31.91 84.37
CA ALA A 782 -6.11 32.84 85.39
C ALA A 782 -4.91 33.61 85.96
N ASP A 783 -5.02 34.93 86.01
CA ASP A 783 -4.02 35.77 86.64
C ASP A 783 -4.04 35.55 88.15
N SER A 784 -2.91 35.76 88.82
CA SER A 784 -2.81 35.62 90.27
C SER A 784 -2.90 36.98 90.96
N HIS A 785 -3.65 37.01 92.06
CA HIS A 785 -3.85 38.20 92.87
C HIS A 785 -3.57 37.89 94.33
N THR A 786 -3.20 38.92 95.09
CA THR A 786 -2.78 38.79 96.48
C THR A 786 -3.98 38.99 97.40
N LEU A 787 -4.28 37.98 98.22
CA LEU A 787 -5.16 38.10 99.38
C LEU A 787 -4.33 38.52 100.59
N THR A 788 -4.69 39.63 101.22
CA THR A 788 -4.08 40.09 102.48
C THR A 788 -5.15 40.18 103.57
N ILE A 789 -4.98 39.46 104.67
CA ILE A 789 -5.86 39.53 105.85
C ILE A 789 -5.07 40.11 107.01
N ASN A 790 -5.50 41.28 107.48
CA ASN A 790 -4.89 41.95 108.62
C ASN A 790 -5.73 41.71 109.88
N TYR A 791 -5.12 41.14 110.91
CA TYR A 791 -5.77 40.90 112.21
C TYR A 791 -5.41 42.03 113.17
N VAL A 792 -6.41 42.75 113.64
CA VAL A 792 -6.23 43.92 114.54
C VAL A 792 -7.14 43.82 115.77
N PHE A 793 -6.71 44.38 116.89
CA PHE A 793 -7.61 44.56 118.03
C PHE A 793 -8.53 45.76 117.79
N ALA A 794 -9.75 45.72 118.32
CA ALA A 794 -10.71 46.84 118.22
C ALA A 794 -10.15 48.16 118.78
N GLU A 795 -9.25 48.08 119.75
CA GLU A 795 -8.53 49.20 120.37
C GLU A 795 -7.29 49.67 119.60
N GLY A 796 -6.98 49.01 118.48
CA GLY A 796 -5.82 49.28 117.64
C GLY A 796 -4.59 48.47 118.04
N GLY A 797 -3.71 48.24 117.06
CA GLY A 797 -2.57 47.34 117.19
C GLY A 797 -2.82 45.97 116.55
N GLN A 798 -1.73 45.29 116.20
CA GLN A 798 -1.78 44.02 115.45
C GLN A 798 -2.11 42.87 116.41
N ALA A 799 -3.22 42.18 116.16
CA ALA A 799 -3.68 41.06 116.98
C ALA A 799 -2.97 39.74 116.64
N ALA A 800 -2.66 39.53 115.36
CA ALA A 800 -1.87 38.40 114.88
C ALA A 800 -1.07 38.78 113.63
N GLN A 801 -0.13 37.94 113.20
CA GLN A 801 0.59 38.17 111.94
C GLN A 801 -0.38 38.18 110.75
N PRO A 802 -0.32 39.17 109.83
CA PRO A 802 -1.15 39.19 108.65
C PRO A 802 -1.00 37.91 107.83
N HIS A 803 -2.11 37.39 107.33
CA HIS A 803 -2.09 36.32 106.34
C HIS A 803 -1.93 36.93 104.95
N VAL A 804 -0.94 36.47 104.19
CA VAL A 804 -0.74 36.88 102.80
C VAL A 804 -0.64 35.62 101.95
N GLU A 805 -1.48 35.54 100.93
CA GLU A 805 -1.53 34.41 100.03
C GLU A 805 -1.78 34.87 98.60
N THR A 806 -1.15 34.19 97.65
CA THR A 806 -1.41 34.40 96.22
C THR A 806 -2.48 33.42 95.77
N VAL A 807 -3.60 33.94 95.28
CA VAL A 807 -4.77 33.16 94.85
C VAL A 807 -5.05 33.46 93.37
N LEU A 808 -5.36 32.43 92.58
CA LEU A 808 -5.72 32.58 91.17
C LEU A 808 -7.12 33.21 91.03
N CYS A 809 -7.32 34.09 90.04
CA CYS A 809 -8.64 34.62 89.70
C CYS A 809 -9.64 33.48 89.46
N GLY A 810 -10.81 33.56 90.10
CA GLY A 810 -11.85 32.53 90.08
C GLY A 810 -11.66 31.37 91.06
N ALA A 811 -10.50 31.25 91.74
CA ALA A 811 -10.31 30.26 92.80
C ALA A 811 -10.93 30.73 94.13
N SER A 812 -11.49 29.78 94.90
CA SER A 812 -11.99 30.07 96.23
C SER A 812 -10.87 30.08 97.27
N TYR A 813 -10.93 31.01 98.22
CA TYR A 813 -10.07 31.06 99.40
C TYR A 813 -10.92 30.95 100.66
N SER A 814 -10.35 30.36 101.72
CA SER A 814 -10.99 30.21 103.03
C SER A 814 -9.90 30.13 104.09
N VAL A 815 -9.78 31.19 104.90
CA VAL A 815 -8.74 31.32 105.92
C VAL A 815 -9.40 31.56 107.27
N ALA A 816 -9.17 30.66 108.23
CA ALA A 816 -9.69 30.82 109.59
C ALA A 816 -8.90 31.88 110.34
N SER A 817 -9.61 32.76 111.05
CA SER A 817 -9.01 33.77 111.90
C SER A 817 -8.38 33.11 113.14
N PRO A 818 -7.15 33.48 113.54
CA PRO A 818 -6.47 32.88 114.70
C PRO A 818 -7.29 32.97 116.00
N GLU A 819 -7.27 31.92 116.82
CA GLU A 819 -7.87 32.00 118.17
C GLU A 819 -6.96 32.82 119.09
N ILE A 820 -7.52 33.84 119.76
CA ILE A 820 -6.82 34.69 120.72
C ILE A 820 -7.58 34.59 122.05
N GLU A 821 -6.91 34.10 123.10
CA GLU A 821 -7.53 33.89 124.41
C GLU A 821 -8.12 35.19 124.98
N GLY A 822 -9.42 35.17 125.32
CA GLY A 822 -10.16 36.31 125.87
C GLY A 822 -10.65 37.33 124.84
N TYR A 823 -10.50 37.05 123.53
CA TYR A 823 -10.99 37.90 122.44
C TYR A 823 -11.75 37.09 121.37
N THR A 824 -12.84 37.67 120.86
CA THR A 824 -13.63 37.11 119.77
C THR A 824 -13.42 37.92 118.48
N PRO A 825 -13.06 37.30 117.33
CA PRO A 825 -12.98 37.98 116.04
C PRO A 825 -14.37 38.30 115.48
N ASP A 826 -14.50 39.41 114.76
CA ASP A 826 -15.72 39.79 114.03
C ASP A 826 -16.00 38.89 112.81
N ILE A 827 -14.94 38.41 112.15
CA ILE A 827 -14.99 37.45 111.05
C ILE A 827 -14.22 36.20 111.49
N ALA A 828 -14.94 35.11 111.78
CA ALA A 828 -14.33 33.86 112.21
C ALA A 828 -13.56 33.14 111.09
N VAL A 829 -14.05 33.21 109.84
CA VAL A 829 -13.40 32.67 108.64
C VAL A 829 -13.56 33.68 107.50
N VAL A 830 -12.44 34.07 106.90
CA VAL A 830 -12.43 34.92 105.71
C VAL A 830 -12.47 34.01 104.48
N GLU A 831 -13.64 33.96 103.84
CA GLU A 831 -13.87 33.14 102.65
C GLU A 831 -14.45 33.95 101.48
N GLY A 832 -14.15 33.52 100.25
CA GLY A 832 -14.59 34.20 99.03
C GLY A 832 -14.05 33.55 97.76
N VAL A 833 -14.32 34.18 96.62
CA VAL A 833 -13.72 33.83 95.31
C VAL A 833 -12.86 35.01 94.87
N MET A 834 -11.61 34.75 94.49
CA MET A 834 -10.69 35.80 94.09
C MET A 834 -11.14 36.45 92.77
N GLY A 835 -11.25 37.77 92.76
CA GLY A 835 -11.57 38.57 91.57
C GLY A 835 -10.33 38.89 90.71
N ALA A 836 -10.48 39.82 89.78
CA ALA A 836 -9.40 40.26 88.89
C ALA A 836 -8.49 41.36 89.50
N GLU A 837 -8.52 41.55 90.82
CA GLU A 837 -7.71 42.53 91.57
C GLU A 837 -7.31 41.98 92.95
N ASP A 838 -6.28 42.56 93.56
CA ASP A 838 -5.83 42.21 94.92
C ASP A 838 -6.91 42.52 95.97
N VAL A 839 -7.09 41.63 96.95
CA VAL A 839 -8.12 41.75 97.99
C VAL A 839 -7.47 41.94 99.36
N THR A 840 -7.87 42.98 100.08
CA THR A 840 -7.45 43.21 101.47
C THR A 840 -8.66 43.15 102.42
N VAL A 841 -8.60 42.26 103.41
CA VAL A 841 -9.62 42.10 104.46
C VAL A 841 -9.01 42.46 105.82
N ILE A 842 -9.79 43.11 106.68
CA ILE A 842 -9.38 43.43 108.05
C ILE A 842 -10.33 42.69 108.99
N VAL A 843 -9.76 41.89 109.91
CA VAL A 843 -10.49 41.17 110.96
C VAL A 843 -10.19 41.83 112.30
N VAL A 844 -11.23 42.14 113.06
CA VAL A 844 -11.17 42.91 114.31
C VAL A 844 -11.53 42.04 115.51
N TYR A 845 -10.68 42.01 116.54
CA TYR A 845 -10.86 41.24 117.78
C TYR A 845 -11.37 42.10 118.95
N THR A 846 -12.35 41.60 119.71
CA THR A 846 -12.99 42.31 120.84
C THR A 846 -13.01 41.45 122.12
N ALA A 847 -12.80 42.05 123.30
CA ALA A 847 -12.67 41.36 124.60
C ALA A 847 -14.01 40.96 125.28
N ASP A 848 -13.99 39.88 126.09
CA ASP A 848 -15.16 39.30 126.81
C ASP A 848 -15.36 39.88 128.28
N ALA A 849 -16.54 39.74 128.96
CA ALA A 849 -16.92 40.48 130.22
C ALA A 849 -17.16 39.65 131.56
N PRO A 850 -17.02 40.20 132.82
CA PRO A 850 -17.12 39.49 134.16
C PRO A 850 -18.43 39.66 135.07
N ALA A 851 -18.62 38.91 136.21
CA ALA A 851 -19.89 38.61 136.98
C ALA A 851 -20.13 39.16 138.47
N ILE A 852 -21.36 39.07 139.07
CA ILE A 852 -21.91 39.73 140.34
C ILE A 852 -22.21 38.76 141.55
N LEU A 853 -22.13 39.21 142.85
CA LEU A 853 -22.32 38.42 144.12
C LEU A 853 -23.46 38.94 145.08
N LEU A 854 -24.28 38.05 145.67
CA LEU A 854 -25.47 38.36 146.52
C LEU A 854 -25.12 38.40 148.03
N GLY A 855 -25.72 39.31 148.82
CA GLY A 855 -25.43 39.50 150.27
C GLY A 855 -24.40 40.58 150.61
N ASP A 856 -23.62 41.02 149.62
CA ASP A 856 -22.70 42.17 149.71
C ASP A 856 -23.54 43.44 149.51
N VAL A 857 -23.95 44.06 150.62
CA VAL A 857 -24.86 45.21 150.62
C VAL A 857 -24.12 46.54 150.61
N ASP A 858 -22.85 46.56 151.00
CA ASP A 858 -21.99 47.74 150.90
C ASP A 858 -21.24 47.86 149.55
N GLY A 859 -21.20 46.79 148.76
CA GLY A 859 -20.65 46.72 147.41
C GLY A 859 -19.13 46.56 147.35
N ASN A 860 -18.51 46.06 148.41
CA ASN A 860 -17.06 45.92 148.53
C ASN A 860 -16.50 44.61 147.92
N GLY A 861 -17.37 43.74 147.41
CA GLY A 861 -17.03 42.44 146.81
C GLY A 861 -16.89 41.28 147.81
N VAL A 862 -17.24 41.48 149.09
CA VAL A 862 -17.21 40.49 150.18
C VAL A 862 -18.50 40.58 151.01
N VAL A 863 -18.92 39.48 151.66
CA VAL A 863 -20.14 39.43 152.50
C VAL A 863 -19.73 39.22 153.95
N ASP A 864 -19.77 40.26 154.78
CA ASP A 864 -19.24 40.21 156.14
C ASP A 864 -20.18 40.79 157.23
N SER A 865 -19.69 40.85 158.47
CA SER A 865 -20.49 41.34 159.61
C SER A 865 -20.89 42.82 159.49
N ALA A 866 -20.19 43.61 158.66
CA ALA A 866 -20.54 44.99 158.35
C ALA A 866 -21.78 45.02 157.44
N ASP A 867 -21.88 44.14 156.44
CA ASP A 867 -23.07 43.95 155.62
C ASP A 867 -24.28 43.58 156.49
N ALA A 868 -24.11 42.59 157.37
CA ALA A 868 -25.13 42.17 158.32
C ALA A 868 -25.58 43.30 159.26
N LEU A 869 -24.63 44.10 159.78
CA LEU A 869 -24.93 45.22 160.65
C LEU A 869 -25.65 46.35 159.89
N MET A 870 -25.30 46.57 158.63
CA MET A 870 -25.94 47.58 157.79
C MET A 870 -27.38 47.17 157.48
N LEU A 871 -27.61 45.90 157.15
CA LEU A 871 -28.92 45.27 157.04
C LEU A 871 -29.75 45.36 158.33
N LEU A 872 -29.14 45.12 159.49
CA LEU A 872 -29.81 45.22 160.79
C LEU A 872 -30.22 46.67 161.10
N ARG A 873 -29.33 47.64 160.81
CA ARG A 873 -29.64 49.07 160.98
C ARG A 873 -30.77 49.50 160.06
N TYR A 874 -30.84 48.96 158.85
CA TYR A 874 -31.93 49.23 157.93
C TYR A 874 -33.26 48.65 158.44
N SER A 875 -33.28 47.38 158.85
CA SER A 875 -34.50 46.72 159.38
C SER A 875 -35.03 47.34 160.68
N MET A 876 -34.15 47.90 161.53
CA MET A 876 -34.53 48.64 162.73
C MET A 876 -35.00 50.09 162.44
N GLY A 877 -34.93 50.56 161.19
CA GLY A 877 -35.25 51.93 160.81
C GLY A 877 -34.21 52.97 161.25
N VAL A 878 -32.99 52.54 161.59
CA VAL A 878 -31.86 53.43 161.95
C VAL A 878 -31.28 54.08 160.69
N ILE A 879 -31.28 53.36 159.56
CA ILE A 879 -30.96 53.89 158.22
C ILE A 879 -32.09 53.57 157.25
N THR A 880 -32.25 54.40 156.22
CA THR A 880 -33.33 54.26 155.24
C THR A 880 -32.85 53.82 153.85
N THR A 881 -31.54 53.59 153.65
CA THR A 881 -30.94 53.16 152.36
C THR A 881 -29.62 52.40 152.56
N MET A 882 -29.24 51.53 151.61
CA MET A 882 -27.92 50.85 151.51
C MET A 882 -27.42 50.83 150.05
N PRO A 883 -26.09 50.76 149.79
CA PRO A 883 -25.52 50.83 148.44
C PRO A 883 -26.03 49.79 147.44
N ARG A 884 -26.19 48.53 147.88
CA ARG A 884 -26.69 47.43 147.04
C ARG A 884 -27.96 46.85 147.66
N MET A 885 -29.06 47.59 147.56
CA MET A 885 -30.38 47.12 148.01
C MET A 885 -30.83 45.84 147.29
N ASP A 886 -30.47 45.68 146.01
CA ASP A 886 -30.84 44.50 145.22
C ASP A 886 -30.15 43.22 145.73
N ASN A 887 -29.11 43.36 146.54
CA ASN A 887 -28.37 42.24 147.15
C ASN A 887 -28.80 41.97 148.60
N ALA A 888 -29.74 42.75 149.15
CA ALA A 888 -30.04 42.81 150.58
C ALA A 888 -31.12 41.80 151.03
N ASP A 889 -31.98 41.32 150.12
CA ASP A 889 -32.93 40.24 150.37
C ASP A 889 -32.21 38.89 150.25
N PHE A 890 -31.45 38.55 151.29
CA PHE A 890 -30.54 37.41 151.29
C PHE A 890 -31.31 36.08 151.32
N ASP A 891 -32.49 36.06 151.95
CA ASP A 891 -33.32 34.86 152.03
C ASP A 891 -34.37 34.76 150.91
N GLY A 892 -34.46 35.79 150.06
CA GLY A 892 -35.27 35.83 148.85
C GLY A 892 -36.77 35.89 149.12
N ASN A 893 -37.17 36.35 150.32
CA ASN A 893 -38.57 36.43 150.72
C ASN A 893 -39.27 37.70 150.19
N GLY A 894 -38.53 38.60 149.55
CA GLY A 894 -38.99 39.86 148.97
C GLY A 894 -39.11 41.02 149.96
N SER A 895 -38.71 40.83 151.22
CA SER A 895 -38.79 41.82 152.30
C SER A 895 -37.47 41.90 153.05
N ILE A 896 -36.79 43.05 152.97
CA ILE A 896 -35.55 43.29 153.70
C ILE A 896 -35.85 43.52 155.18
N ASP A 897 -35.66 42.49 156.00
CA ASP A 897 -35.97 42.54 157.44
C ASP A 897 -34.86 41.94 158.34
N SER A 898 -35.14 41.82 159.64
CA SER A 898 -34.15 41.32 160.59
C SER A 898 -33.74 39.85 160.33
N SER A 899 -34.53 39.09 159.55
CA SER A 899 -34.18 37.75 159.05
C SER A 899 -32.96 37.81 158.14
N ASP A 900 -32.97 38.67 157.11
CA ASP A 900 -31.84 38.82 156.17
C ASP A 900 -30.57 39.23 156.90
N ALA A 901 -30.68 40.19 157.82
CA ALA A 901 -29.56 40.62 158.64
C ALA A 901 -28.99 39.47 159.47
N LEU A 902 -29.85 38.60 160.04
CA LEU A 902 -29.41 37.45 160.83
C LEU A 902 -28.81 36.35 159.95
N GLN A 903 -29.27 36.19 158.70
CA GLN A 903 -28.73 35.22 157.76
C GLN A 903 -27.39 35.66 157.19
N VAL A 904 -27.24 36.93 156.82
CA VAL A 904 -25.95 37.51 156.44
C VAL A 904 -24.99 37.44 157.64
N LEU A 905 -25.45 37.69 158.87
CA LEU A 905 -24.62 37.53 160.07
C LEU A 905 -24.21 36.06 160.31
N ARG A 906 -25.11 35.10 160.07
CA ARG A 906 -24.76 33.67 160.14
C ARG A 906 -23.79 33.28 159.03
N TYR A 907 -23.98 33.80 157.81
CA TYR A 907 -23.10 33.56 156.67
C TYR A 907 -21.69 34.07 156.99
N SER A 908 -21.56 35.31 157.47
CA SER A 908 -20.29 35.92 157.88
C SER A 908 -19.64 35.30 159.12
N MET A 909 -20.36 34.49 159.90
CA MET A 909 -19.77 33.71 161.00
C MET A 909 -19.36 32.30 160.55
N SER A 910 -19.73 31.88 159.34
CA SER A 910 -19.46 30.55 158.79
C SER A 910 -18.49 30.54 157.59
N HIS A 911 -18.20 31.73 157.04
CA HIS A 911 -17.27 32.04 155.95
C HIS A 911 -16.53 33.32 156.32
#